data_AF-A0A6F9CTN7-F1
#
_entry.id   AF-A0A6F9CTN7-F1
#
_cell.length_a   1.000
_cell.length_b   1.000
_cell.length_c   1.000
_cell.angle_alpha   90.00
_cell.angle_beta   90.00
_cell.angle_gamma   90.00
#
_symmetry.space_group_name_H-M   'P 1'
#
loop_
_entity.id
_entity.type
_entity.pdbx_description
1 polymer ?
#
loop_
_entity_poly.entity_id
_entity_poly.type
_entity_poly.pdbx_seq_one_letter_code
_entity_poly.pdbx_strand_id
1 'polypeptide(L)'
;EEGRSGCTAPPCVSAMASSLLRVVATSCSAPLFSGVACVRLHASTRSVKTPCLRFFRTQQALNRCASPGIPYKQLTVGVPKEIFQNERRVALSPAGVQALIKQGFNVVVESGAGEPSKFPDQQYIQAGATIEDVKDVLGSDVLVKVRAPIFNPELGAHEVELMKEAATLFSFIYPAQNPELMDMLSQRKATVLAMDQVPRVTIAQGYDALSSMANIAGYKAVVLAANSFGRFFTGQITAAGKVPPAKVLIIGGGVAGLAAAGTARAMGAIVRGFDTRAAALEQFKSLGAETLEVDIKEAGDGQGGYAKEMSKEFIEAEMKLFAKQCLEVDILISTALIPGRKAPILITKDMVESMKDGSVVVDLAAEAGGNIETTVPGELSVHKGVTHIGFTDLPSRLPTQSSTLYSNNLTKLIRAISPSTENFNYEVKEKFNYGTMDHVIRGSIVMQNGTNLFPAPLPDNIPVAAPPKPKSKQELAKEKAAAVSPFKATLTTTGMYTGGLGTMLGLGLAAPNTAFPQMVTIFGLATIVGYHTVWGTLAVAAAFISSVNIAGGFLVTKKMLDMFKRPTDPPEYNYLYLLPTGVFVGGYGVALQAGYNIEQMMYLGSGMCCVGALAGLSNQSTARLGNALGMMGVAGGIAATLGFLKPTPELLAQMSAAMAVGGTAGLGIARKIQITDLPQLVAAFHSLVGLAAVLTCVAEYMIEYPHFATDPSANLTKIIAYLGTFIGGVTFSGSLVAYGKLQGVLSSAPLHLPGRHAMNAGLMASSVGLMIPYMLDPSYTTGVTCLGSVSALSAVMGLTLTAAIGGADMPVVITVLNSYSGWALCAEGFLLNNNLLTIVGALIGSSGAILSYIMCVAMNRSLANVILGGYGTSSTGSGKPMEIVGTHTEVNVDQTVEMIKDAQNIIITP
;
A
#
# COMPACT_ATOMS: atom_id res chain seq x y z
N GLU A 1 3.91 43.79 -24.27
CA GLU A 1 2.85 44.81 -24.33
C GLU A 1 1.57 44.24 -23.73
N GLU A 2 0.83 45.12 -23.06
CA GLU A 2 -0.44 44.98 -22.33
C GLU A 2 -1.51 44.22 -23.14
N GLY A 3 -2.58 43.59 -22.63
CA GLY A 3 -3.34 43.74 -21.39
C GLY A 3 -4.86 43.73 -21.73
N ARG A 4 -5.65 43.02 -20.90
CA ARG A 4 -7.12 43.15 -20.65
C ARG A 4 -8.18 42.39 -21.50
N SER A 5 -8.91 41.56 -20.72
CA SER A 5 -10.37 41.56 -20.47
C SER A 5 -11.36 40.88 -21.44
N GLY A 6 -12.21 40.01 -20.85
CA GLY A 6 -13.66 40.20 -20.91
C GLY A 6 -14.47 39.18 -21.70
N CYS A 7 -15.24 38.37 -20.96
CA CYS A 7 -16.41 37.56 -21.31
C CYS A 7 -17.12 37.85 -22.65
N THR A 8 -17.50 36.79 -23.38
CA THR A 8 -18.85 36.61 -23.94
C THR A 8 -19.10 35.13 -24.33
N ALA A 9 -20.05 34.47 -23.67
CA ALA A 9 -20.77 33.33 -24.22
C ALA A 9 -22.09 33.85 -24.81
N PRO A 10 -22.57 33.31 -25.95
CA PRO A 10 -23.94 32.74 -26.00
C PRO A 10 -24.11 31.66 -27.13
N PRO A 11 -25.32 31.19 -27.48
CA PRO A 11 -26.24 30.36 -26.70
C PRO A 11 -26.84 29.15 -27.50
N CYS A 12 -27.71 28.38 -26.84
CA CYS A 12 -28.84 27.62 -27.43
C CYS A 12 -28.60 26.45 -28.40
N VAL A 13 -28.68 25.21 -27.89
CA VAL A 13 -29.49 24.13 -28.52
C VAL A 13 -30.16 23.30 -27.42
N SER A 14 -31.18 23.87 -26.79
CA SER A 14 -32.11 23.17 -25.88
C SER A 14 -33.53 23.42 -26.37
N ALA A 15 -33.87 22.90 -27.54
CA ALA A 15 -35.25 22.85 -28.05
C ALA A 15 -35.33 21.98 -29.32
N MET A 16 -35.06 20.67 -29.24
CA MET A 16 -35.46 19.73 -30.32
C MET A 16 -35.46 18.25 -29.88
N ALA A 17 -35.87 17.96 -28.65
CA ALA A 17 -35.96 16.59 -28.13
C ALA A 17 -37.35 16.30 -27.52
N SER A 18 -38.40 16.79 -28.18
CA SER A 18 -39.78 16.61 -27.76
C SER A 18 -40.71 16.44 -28.97
N SER A 19 -40.43 15.43 -29.82
CA SER A 19 -41.43 14.79 -30.69
C SER A 19 -40.81 13.62 -31.45
N LEU A 20 -40.79 12.43 -30.83
CA LEU A 20 -40.72 11.12 -31.52
C LEU A 20 -40.89 9.96 -30.52
N LEU A 21 -41.89 10.05 -29.64
CA LEU A 21 -42.28 8.95 -28.76
C LEU A 21 -43.77 9.07 -28.44
N ARG A 22 -44.59 8.74 -29.43
CA ARG A 22 -45.98 8.32 -29.27
C ARG A 22 -46.36 7.44 -30.45
N VAL A 23 -47.12 6.39 -30.16
CA VAL A 23 -47.61 5.32 -31.06
C VAL A 23 -46.63 4.15 -31.21
N VAL A 24 -46.69 3.18 -30.29
CA VAL A 24 -47.32 1.86 -30.46
C VAL A 24 -47.41 1.23 -29.07
N ALA A 25 -48.64 1.11 -28.55
CA ALA A 25 -49.12 0.07 -27.62
C ALA A 25 -50.37 0.57 -26.89
N THR A 26 -51.48 0.65 -27.62
CA THR A 26 -52.81 0.49 -27.04
C THR A 26 -53.35 -0.83 -27.58
N SER A 27 -53.77 -1.75 -26.71
CA SER A 27 -55.15 -2.23 -26.64
C SER A 27 -55.33 -3.42 -25.69
N CYS A 28 -56.47 -3.35 -25.00
CA CYS A 28 -57.23 -4.39 -24.30
C CYS A 28 -56.84 -4.72 -22.85
N SER A 29 -57.72 -4.79 -21.85
CA SER A 29 -59.09 -4.33 -21.50
C SER A 29 -59.36 -4.90 -20.09
N ALA A 30 -60.14 -4.19 -19.27
CA ALA A 30 -60.44 -4.40 -17.83
C ALA A 30 -61.43 -5.58 -17.52
N PRO A 31 -62.13 -5.70 -16.36
CA PRO A 31 -61.96 -5.22 -14.96
C PRO A 31 -62.24 -6.31 -13.87
N LEU A 32 -62.08 -6.02 -12.57
CA LEU A 32 -63.02 -6.40 -11.48
C LEU A 32 -62.62 -5.80 -10.11
N PHE A 33 -63.64 -5.61 -9.27
CA PHE A 33 -63.78 -4.61 -8.19
C PHE A 33 -63.16 -4.95 -6.81
N SER A 34 -62.84 -3.85 -6.09
CA SER A 34 -63.10 -3.52 -4.67
C SER A 34 -62.33 -4.17 -3.51
N GLY A 35 -61.78 -3.30 -2.63
CA GLY A 35 -61.36 -3.63 -1.25
C GLY A 35 -60.43 -2.61 -0.57
N VAL A 36 -60.97 -1.45 -0.16
CA VAL A 36 -60.62 -0.47 0.92
C VAL A 36 -59.52 -0.91 1.93
N ALA A 37 -58.59 -0.11 2.52
CA ALA A 37 -58.30 1.32 2.67
C ALA A 37 -56.80 1.52 3.02
N CYS A 38 -56.22 2.68 2.70
CA CYS A 38 -55.12 3.25 3.48
C CYS A 38 -55.10 4.79 3.36
N VAL A 39 -55.06 5.45 4.53
CA VAL A 39 -55.06 6.90 4.74
C VAL A 39 -53.63 7.44 4.59
N ARG A 40 -53.45 8.54 3.85
CA ARG A 40 -52.25 9.41 3.95
C ARG A 40 -52.66 10.87 4.10
N LEU A 41 -52.22 11.47 5.19
CA LEU A 41 -52.36 12.89 5.54
C LEU A 41 -51.36 13.75 4.75
N HIS A 42 -51.86 14.89 4.26
CA HIS A 42 -51.14 16.00 3.62
C HIS A 42 -51.04 17.20 4.58
N ALA A 43 -49.92 17.93 4.55
CA ALA A 43 -49.83 19.36 4.90
C ALA A 43 -48.52 19.90 4.28
N SER A 44 -48.54 20.72 3.21
CA SER A 44 -48.89 22.15 3.09
C SER A 44 -47.88 23.11 3.74
N THR A 45 -47.07 23.73 2.89
CA THR A 45 -46.15 24.84 3.19
C THR A 45 -46.82 26.19 2.86
N ARG A 46 -46.84 27.13 3.83
CA ARG A 46 -47.19 28.54 3.61
C ARG A 46 -46.10 29.45 4.18
N SER A 47 -45.65 30.39 3.34
CA SER A 47 -44.71 31.47 3.63
C SER A 47 -45.42 32.63 4.34
N VAL A 48 -44.80 33.19 5.38
CA VAL A 48 -45.14 34.50 5.97
C VAL A 48 -43.85 35.30 6.17
N LYS A 49 -43.85 36.55 5.69
CA LYS A 49 -42.82 37.57 5.90
C LYS A 49 -43.18 38.46 7.08
N THR A 50 -42.21 38.79 7.94
CA THR A 50 -42.24 39.97 8.85
C THR A 50 -40.81 40.38 9.22
N PRO A 51 -40.56 41.68 9.53
CA PRO A 51 -39.28 42.34 9.29
C PRO A 51 -38.27 42.27 10.44
N CYS A 52 -37.00 42.40 10.06
CA CYS A 52 -35.82 42.45 10.91
C CYS A 52 -35.65 43.84 11.55
N LEU A 53 -35.59 43.89 12.88
CA LEU A 53 -35.05 45.02 13.65
C LEU A 53 -33.72 44.56 14.28
N ARG A 54 -32.61 45.07 13.74
CA ARG A 54 -31.26 44.93 14.31
C ARG A 54 -31.10 45.91 15.47
N PHE A 55 -31.05 45.41 16.69
CA PHE A 55 -30.44 46.14 17.81
C PHE A 55 -28.95 45.80 17.86
N PHE A 56 -28.11 46.78 17.52
CA PHE A 56 -26.69 46.77 17.85
C PHE A 56 -26.54 46.94 19.36
N ARG A 57 -26.13 45.88 20.06
CA ARG A 57 -25.56 45.98 21.41
C ARG A 57 -24.06 45.78 21.29
N THR A 58 -23.34 46.89 21.23
CA THR A 58 -21.91 46.97 21.52
C THR A 58 -21.72 46.72 23.02
N GLN A 59 -21.47 45.47 23.40
CA GLN A 59 -20.79 45.20 24.67
C GLN A 59 -19.29 45.11 24.43
N GLN A 60 -18.59 45.90 25.24
CA GLN A 60 -17.17 46.13 25.27
C GLN A 60 -16.37 44.83 25.22
N ALA A 61 -15.48 44.75 24.23
CA ALA A 61 -14.34 43.86 24.18
C ALA A 61 -13.27 44.31 25.20
N LEU A 62 -13.61 44.29 26.49
CA LEU A 62 -12.68 44.48 27.61
C LEU A 62 -12.80 43.27 28.54
N ASN A 63 -12.40 42.11 28.02
CA ASN A 63 -11.95 40.94 28.77
C ASN A 63 -11.46 39.89 27.75
N ARG A 64 -10.40 40.22 26.99
CA ARG A 64 -9.51 39.16 26.58
C ARG A 64 -8.85 38.69 27.89
N CYS A 65 -9.26 37.53 28.40
CA CYS A 65 -8.41 36.82 29.37
C CYS A 65 -7.00 36.84 28.78
N ALA A 66 -6.07 37.51 29.45
CA ALA A 66 -4.67 37.49 29.02
C ALA A 66 -4.30 36.01 28.90
N SER A 67 -3.99 35.56 27.68
CA SER A 67 -3.54 34.19 27.48
C SER A 67 -2.29 34.01 28.33
N PRO A 68 -2.22 32.97 29.17
CA PRO A 68 -1.11 32.82 30.11
C PRO A 68 0.21 32.72 29.33
N GLY A 69 1.22 33.47 29.76
CA GLY A 69 2.54 33.54 29.10
C GLY A 69 2.99 34.96 28.76
N ILE A 70 4.25 35.07 28.37
CA ILE A 70 4.85 36.32 27.86
C ILE A 70 4.86 36.24 26.33
N PRO A 71 4.40 37.28 25.59
CA PRO A 71 4.46 37.29 24.13
C PRO A 71 5.87 37.06 23.60
N TYR A 72 6.05 36.21 22.57
CA TYR A 72 7.38 35.88 22.03
C TYR A 72 8.18 37.12 21.64
N LYS A 73 7.52 38.15 21.09
CA LYS A 73 8.15 39.41 20.66
C LYS A 73 8.79 40.22 21.78
N GLN A 74 8.42 39.96 23.03
CA GLN A 74 8.98 40.63 24.21
C GLN A 74 10.19 39.88 24.78
N LEU A 75 10.47 38.68 24.29
CA LEU A 75 11.55 37.83 24.78
C LEU A 75 12.73 37.84 23.81
N THR A 76 13.92 37.99 24.36
CA THR A 76 15.17 37.92 23.62
C THR A 76 15.91 36.62 23.96
N VAL A 77 16.30 35.88 22.93
CA VAL A 77 17.12 34.67 23.03
C VAL A 77 18.58 35.03 22.78
N GLY A 78 19.45 34.82 23.76
CA GLY A 78 20.88 35.07 23.68
C GLY A 78 21.70 33.81 23.39
N VAL A 79 22.60 33.90 22.42
CA VAL A 79 23.54 32.84 22.01
C VAL A 79 24.97 33.30 22.29
N PRO A 80 25.52 33.06 23.49
CA PRO A 80 26.88 33.44 23.81
C PRO A 80 27.89 32.47 23.15
N LYS A 81 29.13 32.94 23.02
CA LYS A 81 30.28 32.12 22.64
C LYS A 81 30.65 31.21 23.81
N GLU A 82 31.07 29.98 23.49
CA GLU A 82 31.59 29.07 24.51
C GLU A 82 33.03 29.41 24.86
N ILE A 83 33.31 29.56 26.17
CA ILE A 83 34.63 29.88 26.72
C ILE A 83 35.37 28.65 27.27
N PHE A 84 34.72 27.49 27.29
CA PHE A 84 35.36 26.24 27.72
C PHE A 84 36.46 25.83 26.73
N GLN A 85 37.59 25.35 27.25
CA GLN A 85 38.75 25.02 26.43
C GLN A 85 38.39 23.99 25.33
N ASN A 86 38.77 24.30 24.09
CA ASN A 86 38.51 23.46 22.91
C ASN A 86 37.02 23.21 22.58
N GLU A 87 36.09 23.95 23.17
CA GLU A 87 34.69 23.92 22.73
C GLU A 87 34.54 24.71 21.42
N ARG A 88 34.07 24.02 20.37
CA ARG A 88 33.94 24.58 19.02
C ARG A 88 32.49 24.62 18.57
N ARG A 89 31.57 24.05 19.35
CA ARG A 89 30.13 24.05 19.06
C ARG A 89 29.52 25.39 19.45
N VAL A 90 28.34 25.66 18.92
CA VAL A 90 27.49 26.80 19.24
C VAL A 90 26.06 26.33 19.43
N ALA A 91 25.31 26.96 20.34
CA ALA A 91 24.00 26.48 20.75
C ALA A 91 22.96 26.58 19.61
N LEU A 92 23.02 27.64 18.80
CA LEU A 92 22.14 27.81 17.64
C LEU A 92 22.94 27.94 16.34
N SER A 93 22.48 27.21 15.33
CA SER A 93 22.87 27.40 13.93
C SER A 93 22.01 28.49 13.28
N PRO A 94 22.41 29.07 12.13
CA PRO A 94 21.58 30.04 11.41
C PRO A 94 20.15 29.54 11.08
N ALA A 95 20.00 28.25 10.76
CA ALA A 95 18.68 27.65 10.52
C ALA A 95 17.81 27.62 11.80
N GLY A 96 18.42 27.37 12.96
CA GLY A 96 17.73 27.42 14.25
C GLY A 96 17.32 28.84 14.63
N VAL A 97 18.14 29.83 14.31
CA VAL A 97 17.80 31.26 14.46
C VAL A 97 16.58 31.62 13.61
N GLN A 98 16.55 31.25 12.34
CA GLN A 98 15.39 31.47 11.46
C GLN A 98 14.12 30.84 12.04
N ALA A 99 14.23 29.63 12.62
CA ALA A 99 13.09 28.95 13.23
C ALA A 99 12.53 29.70 14.45
N LEU A 100 13.39 30.20 15.35
CA LEU A 100 12.95 30.96 16.54
C LEU A 100 12.39 32.34 16.18
N ILE A 101 12.97 33.01 15.19
CA ILE A 101 12.45 34.28 14.67
C ILE A 101 11.07 34.08 14.03
N LYS A 102 10.91 32.99 13.26
CA LYS A 102 9.60 32.61 12.69
C LYS A 102 8.56 32.29 13.77
N GLN A 103 8.99 31.76 14.92
CA GLN A 103 8.13 31.55 16.09
C GLN A 103 7.80 32.86 16.82
N GLY A 104 8.63 33.90 16.67
CA GLY A 104 8.37 35.27 17.12
C GLY A 104 9.36 35.84 18.13
N PHE A 105 10.43 35.11 18.48
CA PHE A 105 11.49 35.59 19.37
C PHE A 105 12.39 36.62 18.69
N ASN A 106 12.99 37.51 19.48
CA ASN A 106 14.20 38.22 19.06
C ASN A 106 15.43 37.36 19.37
N VAL A 107 16.45 37.37 18.51
CA VAL A 107 17.66 36.56 18.72
C VAL A 107 18.89 37.45 18.65
N VAL A 108 19.70 37.43 19.70
CA VAL A 108 21.01 38.10 19.78
C VAL A 108 22.11 37.04 19.83
N VAL A 109 23.19 37.25 19.09
CA VAL A 109 24.33 36.32 19.02
C VAL A 109 25.61 37.08 19.34
N GLU A 110 26.48 36.49 20.16
CA GLU A 110 27.77 37.10 20.46
C GLU A 110 28.66 37.08 19.22
N SER A 111 29.40 38.18 18.97
CA SER A 111 30.32 38.23 17.84
C SER A 111 31.34 37.09 17.87
N GLY A 112 31.47 36.39 16.75
CA GLY A 112 32.39 35.26 16.60
C GLY A 112 31.94 33.96 17.29
N ALA A 113 30.73 33.89 17.87
CA ALA A 113 30.27 32.69 18.57
C ALA A 113 30.24 31.43 17.68
N GLY A 114 29.86 31.58 16.41
CA GLY A 114 29.75 30.48 15.46
C GLY A 114 31.00 30.16 14.65
N GLU A 115 32.06 30.97 14.74
CA GLU A 115 33.26 30.83 13.89
C GLU A 115 33.93 29.45 14.00
N PRO A 116 34.12 28.86 15.20
CA PRO A 116 34.70 27.51 15.31
C PRO A 116 33.82 26.42 14.69
N SER A 117 32.50 26.65 14.63
CA SER A 117 31.49 25.80 13.97
C SER A 117 31.32 26.09 12.48
N LYS A 118 32.10 27.03 11.92
CA LYS A 118 32.01 27.49 10.51
C LYS A 118 30.71 28.21 10.17
N PHE A 119 30.13 28.90 11.15
CA PHE A 119 29.02 29.84 10.96
C PHE A 119 29.51 31.27 11.22
N PRO A 120 29.90 32.03 10.18
CA PRO A 120 30.30 33.42 10.36
C PRO A 120 29.11 34.30 10.74
N ASP A 121 29.37 35.39 11.46
CA ASP A 121 28.37 36.36 11.94
C ASP A 121 27.40 36.81 10.84
N GLN A 122 27.87 36.98 9.61
CA GLN A 122 27.04 37.35 8.46
C GLN A 122 25.87 36.39 8.21
N GLN A 123 26.04 35.09 8.46
CA GLN A 123 24.96 34.12 8.31
C GLN A 123 23.89 34.27 9.39
N TYR A 124 24.27 34.66 10.61
CA TYR A 124 23.32 34.98 11.68
C TYR A 124 22.52 36.25 11.36
N ILE A 125 23.19 37.29 10.83
CA ILE A 125 22.54 38.52 10.36
C ILE A 125 21.53 38.20 9.25
N GLN A 126 21.90 37.38 8.26
CA GLN A 126 20.99 36.96 7.18
C GLN A 126 19.82 36.12 7.68
N ALA A 127 20.01 35.37 8.77
CA ALA A 127 18.95 34.64 9.44
C ALA A 127 18.00 35.55 10.24
N GLY A 128 18.38 36.82 10.47
CA GLY A 128 17.58 37.84 11.16
C GLY A 128 17.99 38.11 12.62
N ALA A 129 19.11 37.55 13.10
CA ALA A 129 19.64 37.88 14.42
C ALA A 129 20.45 39.18 14.40
N THR A 130 20.60 39.80 15.58
CA THR A 130 21.56 40.89 15.80
C THR A 130 22.83 40.36 16.46
N ILE A 131 23.97 40.96 16.11
CA ILE A 131 25.27 40.63 16.70
C ILE A 131 25.56 41.66 17.79
N GLU A 132 25.87 41.19 19.00
CA GLU A 132 26.06 42.02 20.20
C GLU A 132 27.30 41.58 20.98
N ASP A 133 27.71 42.39 21.96
CA ASP A 133 28.81 42.08 22.87
C ASP A 133 28.40 41.06 23.95
N VAL A 134 29.39 40.36 24.51
CA VAL A 134 29.20 39.26 25.49
C VAL A 134 28.28 39.60 26.66
N LYS A 135 28.36 40.83 27.21
CA LYS A 135 27.54 41.24 28.35
C LYS A 135 26.06 41.39 27.98
N ASP A 136 25.78 41.95 26.81
CA ASP A 136 24.41 42.17 26.33
C ASP A 136 23.75 40.85 25.95
N VAL A 137 24.51 39.92 25.36
CA VAL A 137 24.03 38.57 25.04
C VAL A 137 23.70 37.78 26.31
N LEU A 138 24.59 37.78 27.31
CA LEU A 138 24.34 37.12 28.61
C LEU A 138 23.19 37.78 29.40
N GLY A 139 22.88 39.06 29.13
CA GLY A 139 21.75 39.79 29.71
C GLY A 139 20.37 39.47 29.13
N SER A 140 20.24 38.46 28.26
CA SER A 140 18.99 38.09 27.57
C SER A 140 17.95 37.40 28.48
N ASP A 141 16.67 37.42 28.09
CA ASP A 141 15.58 36.77 28.85
C ASP A 141 15.69 35.23 28.81
N VAL A 142 16.09 34.70 27.65
CA VAL A 142 16.31 33.28 27.43
C VAL A 142 17.75 33.10 26.95
N LEU A 143 18.54 32.30 27.65
CA LEU A 143 19.90 31.94 27.24
C LEU A 143 19.93 30.51 26.75
N VAL A 144 20.59 30.32 25.61
CA VAL A 144 20.84 29.00 25.04
C VAL A 144 22.35 28.79 24.95
N LYS A 145 22.86 27.86 25.75
CA LYS A 145 24.27 27.45 25.75
C LYS A 145 24.41 25.98 25.39
N VAL A 146 25.59 25.58 24.97
CA VAL A 146 25.94 24.17 24.83
C VAL A 146 26.27 23.62 26.21
N ARG A 147 27.27 24.19 26.88
CA ARG A 147 27.72 23.75 28.20
C ARG A 147 27.16 24.63 29.32
N ALA A 148 27.29 24.15 30.54
CA ALA A 148 27.01 24.90 31.74
C ALA A 148 27.81 26.23 31.78
N PRO A 149 27.26 27.31 32.35
CA PRO A 149 28.00 28.54 32.57
C PRO A 149 29.22 28.32 33.48
N ILE A 150 30.35 28.97 33.17
CA ILE A 150 31.59 28.84 33.95
C ILE A 150 32.18 30.21 34.33
N PHE A 151 33.29 30.20 35.08
CA PHE A 151 34.06 31.41 35.38
C PHE A 151 34.73 31.94 34.10
N ASN A 152 34.48 33.20 33.75
CA ASN A 152 35.09 33.85 32.60
C ASN A 152 36.37 34.60 33.02
N PRO A 153 37.57 34.10 32.66
CA PRO A 153 38.82 34.74 33.06
C PRO A 153 39.05 36.10 32.38
N GLU A 154 38.47 36.35 31.21
CA GLU A 154 38.61 37.62 30.48
C GLU A 154 37.79 38.75 31.12
N LEU A 155 36.62 38.42 31.66
CA LEU A 155 35.72 39.38 32.32
C LEU A 155 35.92 39.45 33.84
N GLY A 156 36.67 38.50 34.43
CA GLY A 156 36.89 38.42 35.88
C GLY A 156 35.63 38.14 36.69
N ALA A 157 34.60 37.57 36.08
CA ALA A 157 33.28 37.31 36.67
C ALA A 157 32.76 35.94 36.22
N HIS A 158 31.89 35.33 37.03
CA HIS A 158 31.22 34.10 36.63
C HIS A 158 30.11 34.42 35.62
N GLU A 159 29.93 33.62 34.56
CA GLU A 159 28.89 33.89 33.54
C GLU A 159 27.48 34.02 34.15
N VAL A 160 27.19 33.27 35.22
CA VAL A 160 25.94 33.36 35.99
C VAL A 160 25.72 34.76 36.59
N GLU A 161 26.79 35.48 36.94
CA GLU A 161 26.68 36.83 37.51
C GLU A 161 26.28 37.89 36.47
N LEU A 162 26.54 37.58 35.20
CA LEU A 162 26.20 38.43 34.06
C LEU A 162 24.79 38.13 33.53
N MET A 163 24.15 37.05 33.99
CA MET A 163 22.78 36.72 33.65
C MET A 163 21.79 37.72 34.26
N LYS A 164 20.75 38.03 33.49
CA LYS A 164 19.57 38.76 33.99
C LYS A 164 18.90 37.97 35.12
N GLU A 165 18.43 38.67 36.15
CA GLU A 165 17.63 38.05 37.21
C GLU A 165 16.36 37.42 36.62
N ALA A 166 16.03 36.19 37.03
CA ALA A 166 14.92 35.41 36.49
C ALA A 166 15.02 35.04 34.99
N ALA A 167 16.23 35.03 34.41
CA ALA A 167 16.45 34.49 33.07
C ALA A 167 16.16 32.98 32.98
N THR A 168 15.79 32.52 31.77
CA THR A 168 15.61 31.09 31.46
C THR A 168 16.86 30.55 30.77
N LEU A 169 17.51 29.52 31.31
CA LEU A 169 18.71 28.90 30.74
C LEU A 169 18.40 27.51 30.16
N PHE A 170 18.81 27.28 28.91
CA PHE A 170 18.87 25.96 28.28
C PHE A 170 20.33 25.58 28.04
N SER A 171 20.81 24.51 28.69
CA SER A 171 22.16 23.98 28.47
C SER A 171 22.31 22.56 29.03
N PHE A 172 23.46 21.93 28.81
CA PHE A 172 23.87 20.81 29.64
C PHE A 172 24.29 21.32 31.03
N ILE A 173 23.68 20.78 32.08
CA ILE A 173 23.89 21.23 33.47
C ILE A 173 24.55 20.14 34.33
N TYR A 174 24.14 18.88 34.16
CA TYR A 174 24.57 17.78 35.03
C TYR A 174 24.39 18.13 36.53
N PRO A 175 23.14 18.37 36.99
CA PRO A 175 22.86 18.97 38.30
C PRO A 175 23.34 18.12 39.49
N ALA A 176 23.43 16.80 39.32
CA ALA A 176 23.95 15.90 40.35
C ALA A 176 25.47 16.07 40.59
N GLN A 177 26.21 16.53 39.57
CA GLN A 177 27.66 16.69 39.60
C GLN A 177 28.08 18.13 39.95
N ASN A 178 27.19 19.12 39.76
CA ASN A 178 27.51 20.54 39.87
C ASN A 178 26.63 21.28 40.91
N PRO A 179 26.72 20.95 42.22
CA PRO A 179 25.92 21.60 43.25
C PRO A 179 26.22 23.10 43.40
N GLU A 180 27.50 23.49 43.30
CA GLU A 180 27.90 24.91 43.42
C GLU A 180 27.29 25.79 42.31
N LEU A 181 27.20 25.25 41.09
CA LEU A 181 26.55 25.94 39.98
C LEU A 181 25.04 26.11 40.23
N MET A 182 24.39 25.09 40.77
CA MET A 182 22.97 25.14 41.13
C MET A 182 22.71 26.21 42.19
N ASP A 183 23.61 26.36 43.18
CA ASP A 183 23.48 27.41 44.19
C ASP A 183 23.63 28.82 43.59
N MET A 184 24.59 29.03 42.68
CA MET A 184 24.76 30.31 41.97
C MET A 184 23.54 30.66 41.11
N LEU A 185 22.98 29.69 40.38
CA LEU A 185 21.78 29.87 39.57
C LEU A 185 20.54 30.15 40.45
N SER A 186 20.46 29.52 41.63
CA SER A 186 19.41 29.76 42.62
C SER A 186 19.42 31.21 43.12
N GLN A 187 20.60 31.73 43.46
CA GLN A 187 20.78 33.11 43.91
C GLN A 187 20.35 34.15 42.85
N ARG A 188 20.48 33.81 41.56
CA ARG A 188 20.02 34.64 40.43
C ARG A 188 18.54 34.44 40.06
N LYS A 189 17.82 33.62 40.84
CA LYS A 189 16.41 33.25 40.62
C LYS A 189 16.16 32.69 39.22
N ALA A 190 17.15 32.04 38.60
CA ALA A 190 17.04 31.55 37.23
C ALA A 190 16.01 30.41 37.12
N THR A 191 15.49 30.21 35.91
CA THR A 191 14.75 28.99 35.53
C THR A 191 15.64 28.18 34.59
N VAL A 192 15.87 26.91 34.86
CA VAL A 192 16.92 26.11 34.19
C VAL A 192 16.32 24.84 33.61
N LEU A 193 16.48 24.68 32.30
CA LEU A 193 16.15 23.49 31.54
C LEU A 193 17.44 22.76 31.16
N ALA A 194 17.65 21.60 31.78
CA ALA A 194 18.83 20.78 31.59
C ALA A 194 18.62 19.82 30.42
N MET A 195 19.39 19.99 29.35
CA MET A 195 19.31 19.14 28.15
C MET A 195 19.76 17.70 28.42
N ASP A 196 20.54 17.46 29.48
CA ASP A 196 20.92 16.13 29.97
C ASP A 196 19.80 15.41 30.75
N GLN A 197 18.79 16.14 31.23
CA GLN A 197 17.68 15.58 32.01
C GLN A 197 16.40 15.35 31.18
N VAL A 198 16.45 15.56 29.86
CA VAL A 198 15.34 15.24 28.96
C VAL A 198 15.05 13.73 29.05
N PRO A 199 13.84 13.29 29.44
CA PRO A 199 13.53 11.89 29.63
C PRO A 199 13.50 11.14 28.29
N ARG A 200 14.07 9.93 28.27
CA ARG A 200 14.11 9.06 27.07
C ARG A 200 12.77 8.37 26.84
N VAL A 201 11.80 9.11 26.30
CA VAL A 201 10.47 8.62 25.90
C VAL A 201 10.21 8.86 24.41
N THR A 202 9.32 8.08 23.79
CA THR A 202 9.07 8.12 22.33
C THR A 202 8.76 9.52 21.80
N ILE A 203 7.96 10.31 22.51
CA ILE A 203 7.59 11.68 22.11
C ILE A 203 8.75 12.69 22.23
N ALA A 204 9.83 12.33 22.94
CA ALA A 204 10.96 13.20 23.24
C ALA A 204 12.23 12.89 22.45
N GLN A 205 12.24 11.80 21.68
CA GLN A 205 13.40 11.40 20.87
C GLN A 205 13.87 12.50 19.91
N GLY A 206 12.94 13.32 19.40
CA GLY A 206 13.24 14.40 18.45
C GLY A 206 14.05 15.56 19.01
N TYR A 207 14.21 15.66 20.33
CA TYR A 207 14.97 16.71 21.02
C TYR A 207 15.89 16.18 22.13
N ASP A 208 16.25 14.89 22.08
CA ASP A 208 17.29 14.29 22.94
C ASP A 208 18.69 14.70 22.45
N ALA A 209 19.31 15.61 23.21
CA ALA A 209 20.63 16.12 22.91
C ALA A 209 21.75 15.09 23.16
N LEU A 210 21.63 14.23 24.17
CA LEU A 210 22.64 13.20 24.47
C LEU A 210 22.70 12.16 23.35
N SER A 211 21.54 11.73 22.83
CA SER A 211 21.48 10.82 21.69
C SER A 211 22.11 11.44 20.43
N SER A 212 21.87 12.73 20.19
CA SER A 212 22.49 13.44 19.07
C SER A 212 24.02 13.50 19.18
N MET A 213 24.54 13.85 20.36
CA MET A 213 25.99 13.92 20.60
C MET A 213 26.64 12.53 20.55
N ALA A 214 25.98 11.50 21.09
CA ALA A 214 26.45 10.12 21.05
C ALA A 214 26.55 9.60 19.61
N ASN A 215 25.56 9.88 18.76
CA ASN A 215 25.60 9.50 17.35
C ASN A 215 26.82 10.11 16.64
N ILE A 216 27.03 11.41 16.81
CA ILE A 216 28.19 12.11 16.23
C ILE A 216 29.51 11.58 16.79
N ALA A 217 29.59 11.30 18.10
CA ALA A 217 30.78 10.73 18.72
C ALA A 217 31.11 9.35 18.13
N GLY A 218 30.11 8.49 17.93
CA GLY A 218 30.28 7.18 17.30
C GLY A 218 30.78 7.26 15.85
N TYR A 219 30.20 8.15 15.04
CA TYR A 219 30.70 8.43 13.69
C TYR A 219 32.15 8.94 13.72
N LYS A 220 32.42 9.94 14.57
CA LYS A 220 33.74 10.59 14.65
C LYS A 220 34.81 9.63 15.15
N ALA A 221 34.46 8.71 16.05
CA ALA A 221 35.34 7.64 16.54
C ALA A 221 35.91 6.82 15.39
N VAL A 222 35.05 6.38 14.46
CA VAL A 222 35.45 5.59 13.30
C VAL A 222 36.32 6.40 12.34
N VAL A 223 35.98 7.66 12.10
CA VAL A 223 36.78 8.55 11.23
C VAL A 223 38.18 8.77 11.81
N LEU A 224 38.30 8.99 13.13
CA LEU A 224 39.59 9.16 13.79
C LEU A 224 40.39 7.85 13.85
N ALA A 225 39.70 6.72 14.06
CA ALA A 225 40.32 5.41 13.99
C ALA A 225 40.91 5.16 12.60
N ALA A 226 40.14 5.43 11.55
CA ALA A 226 40.59 5.29 10.16
C ALA A 226 41.78 6.22 9.84
N ASN A 227 41.77 7.45 10.34
CA ASN A 227 42.89 8.38 10.15
C ASN A 227 44.17 7.94 10.88
N SER A 228 44.03 7.26 12.02
CA SER A 228 45.16 6.83 12.85
C SER A 228 45.64 5.41 12.52
N PHE A 229 44.87 4.67 11.71
CA PHE A 229 45.16 3.28 11.35
C PHE A 229 45.87 3.20 9.99
N GLY A 230 47.04 2.55 9.97
CA GLY A 230 47.91 2.50 8.78
C GLY A 230 47.47 1.55 7.65
N ARG A 231 46.29 0.94 7.70
CA ARG A 231 45.78 -0.02 6.69
C ARG A 231 44.35 0.33 6.23
N PHE A 232 43.95 -0.21 5.09
CA PHE A 232 42.59 -0.02 4.58
C PHE A 232 41.53 -0.68 5.46
N PHE A 233 40.38 -0.01 5.62
CA PHE A 233 39.18 -0.61 6.20
C PHE A 233 38.55 -1.63 5.23
N THR A 234 38.42 -1.23 3.97
CA THR A 234 37.83 -2.05 2.92
C THR A 234 38.83 -3.10 2.43
N GLY A 235 38.42 -4.37 2.44
CA GLY A 235 39.18 -5.44 1.81
C GLY A 235 39.12 -5.34 0.29
N GLN A 236 40.25 -5.53 -0.39
CA GLN A 236 40.35 -5.39 -1.84
C GLN A 236 41.23 -6.51 -2.41
N ILE A 237 40.90 -6.97 -3.62
CA ILE A 237 41.75 -7.85 -4.42
C ILE A 237 42.32 -7.00 -5.54
N THR A 238 43.64 -6.86 -5.57
CA THR A 238 44.36 -6.08 -6.58
C THR A 238 45.39 -6.97 -7.28
N ALA A 239 45.97 -6.48 -8.39
CA ALA A 239 47.08 -7.16 -9.04
C ALA A 239 48.30 -7.38 -8.10
N ALA A 240 48.48 -6.51 -7.10
CA ALA A 240 49.55 -6.61 -6.11
C ALA A 240 49.22 -7.57 -4.94
N GLY A 241 48.06 -8.22 -4.95
CA GLY A 241 47.63 -9.17 -3.93
C GLY A 241 46.31 -8.82 -3.25
N LYS A 242 45.89 -9.70 -2.34
CA LYS A 242 44.67 -9.57 -1.54
C LYS A 242 44.95 -8.85 -0.23
N VAL A 243 44.31 -7.70 -0.02
CA VAL A 243 44.33 -6.97 1.26
C VAL A 243 43.06 -7.34 2.04
N PRO A 244 43.16 -7.95 3.23
CA PRO A 244 41.98 -8.26 4.03
C PRO A 244 41.34 -6.98 4.59
N PRO A 245 40.01 -6.96 4.82
CA PRO A 245 39.35 -5.85 5.48
C PRO A 245 39.80 -5.74 6.95
N ALA A 246 39.74 -4.52 7.50
CA ALA A 246 39.96 -4.29 8.92
C ALA A 246 38.86 -4.98 9.75
N LYS A 247 39.24 -5.49 10.93
CA LYS A 247 38.32 -6.03 11.93
C LYS A 247 38.12 -5.00 13.04
N VAL A 248 36.88 -4.56 13.26
CA VAL A 248 36.50 -3.56 14.26
C VAL A 248 35.63 -4.22 15.33
N LEU A 249 36.04 -4.15 16.59
CA LEU A 249 35.25 -4.54 17.74
C LEU A 249 34.58 -3.30 18.36
N ILE A 250 33.28 -3.39 18.63
CA ILE A 250 32.52 -2.34 19.31
C ILE A 250 31.93 -2.91 20.58
N ILE A 251 32.26 -2.29 21.71
CA ILE A 251 31.80 -2.69 23.04
C ILE A 251 30.78 -1.66 23.54
N GLY A 252 29.51 -2.09 23.58
CA GLY A 252 28.35 -1.27 23.88
C GLY A 252 27.54 -0.94 22.62
N GLY A 253 26.30 -1.39 22.56
CA GLY A 253 25.29 -1.12 21.54
C GLY A 253 24.33 0.00 21.93
N GLY A 254 24.87 1.08 22.51
CA GLY A 254 24.14 2.35 22.66
C GLY A 254 24.09 3.13 21.34
N VAL A 255 23.59 4.36 21.38
CA VAL A 255 23.51 5.23 20.18
C VAL A 255 24.89 5.44 19.54
N ALA A 256 25.93 5.68 20.34
CA ALA A 256 27.30 5.83 19.84
C ALA A 256 27.85 4.54 19.21
N GLY A 257 27.66 3.40 19.87
CA GLY A 257 28.12 2.10 19.35
C GLY A 257 27.43 1.69 18.05
N LEU A 258 26.13 1.91 17.92
CA LEU A 258 25.39 1.63 16.69
C LEU A 258 25.81 2.58 15.56
N ALA A 259 26.05 3.87 15.86
CA ALA A 259 26.60 4.81 14.88
C ALA A 259 28.00 4.41 14.41
N ALA A 260 28.86 3.97 15.33
CA ALA A 260 30.18 3.43 15.00
C ALA A 260 30.06 2.15 14.14
N ALA A 261 29.13 1.25 14.46
CA ALA A 261 28.92 0.01 13.70
C ALA A 261 28.47 0.30 12.27
N GLY A 262 27.46 1.16 12.10
CA GLY A 262 26.97 1.57 10.79
C GLY A 262 28.07 2.25 9.96
N THR A 263 28.86 3.13 10.58
CA THR A 263 29.95 3.85 9.90
C THR A 263 31.07 2.90 9.48
N ALA A 264 31.58 2.07 10.40
CA ALA A 264 32.65 1.12 10.11
C ALA A 264 32.22 0.09 9.05
N ARG A 265 30.96 -0.37 9.11
CA ARG A 265 30.42 -1.30 8.12
C ARG A 265 30.29 -0.64 6.75
N ALA A 266 29.81 0.59 6.68
CA ALA A 266 29.73 1.36 5.43
C ALA A 266 31.12 1.62 4.82
N MET A 267 32.16 1.74 5.64
CA MET A 267 33.56 1.83 5.19
C MET A 267 34.17 0.48 4.76
N GLY A 268 33.41 -0.62 4.81
CA GLY A 268 33.83 -1.93 4.31
C GLY A 268 34.60 -2.80 5.31
N ALA A 269 34.62 -2.43 6.59
CA ALA A 269 35.21 -3.25 7.64
C ALA A 269 34.30 -4.45 8.02
N ILE A 270 34.91 -5.45 8.67
CA ILE A 270 34.18 -6.48 9.41
C ILE A 270 33.93 -5.93 10.81
N VAL A 271 32.65 -5.81 11.18
CA VAL A 271 32.26 -5.26 12.48
C VAL A 271 31.79 -6.40 13.38
N ARG A 272 32.34 -6.47 14.59
CA ARG A 272 31.91 -7.33 15.68
C ARG A 272 31.36 -6.45 16.80
N GLY A 273 30.16 -6.75 17.28
CA GLY A 273 29.49 -5.96 18.31
C GLY A 273 29.18 -6.81 19.55
N PHE A 274 29.35 -6.21 20.72
CA PHE A 274 28.95 -6.81 22.00
C PHE A 274 28.14 -5.80 22.82
N ASP A 275 27.06 -6.26 23.45
CA ASP A 275 26.27 -5.53 24.45
C ASP A 275 25.63 -6.56 25.38
N THR A 276 25.37 -6.18 26.64
CA THR A 276 24.73 -7.05 27.62
C THR A 276 23.21 -7.20 27.40
N ARG A 277 22.61 -6.32 26.60
CA ARG A 277 21.17 -6.29 26.28
C ARG A 277 20.88 -7.02 24.97
N ALA A 278 19.93 -7.95 25.00
CA ALA A 278 19.53 -8.73 23.81
C ALA A 278 19.02 -7.85 22.66
N ALA A 279 18.28 -6.78 22.98
CA ALA A 279 17.75 -5.85 21.97
C ALA A 279 18.86 -5.13 21.19
N ALA A 280 19.98 -4.80 21.85
CA ALA A 280 21.12 -4.15 21.21
C ALA A 280 21.87 -5.11 20.27
N LEU A 281 21.95 -6.40 20.61
CA LEU A 281 22.51 -7.43 19.73
C LEU A 281 21.67 -7.62 18.46
N GLU A 282 20.33 -7.64 18.57
CA GLU A 282 19.46 -7.67 17.38
C GLU A 282 19.69 -6.44 16.48
N GLN A 283 19.90 -5.26 17.08
CA GLN A 283 20.23 -4.04 16.33
C GLN A 283 21.58 -4.14 15.63
N PHE A 284 22.64 -4.64 16.28
CA PHE A 284 23.93 -4.91 15.63
C PHE A 284 23.78 -5.87 14.44
N LYS A 285 23.01 -6.96 14.62
CA LYS A 285 22.73 -7.92 13.55
C LYS A 285 22.00 -7.27 12.37
N SER A 286 21.05 -6.38 12.64
CA SER A 286 20.32 -5.64 11.58
C SER A 286 21.22 -4.70 10.77
N LEU A 287 22.29 -4.18 11.39
CA LEU A 287 23.33 -3.37 10.73
C LEU A 287 24.39 -4.22 10.02
N GLY A 288 24.29 -5.56 10.06
CA GLY A 288 25.22 -6.48 9.43
C GLY A 288 26.52 -6.69 10.21
N ALA A 289 26.54 -6.40 11.53
CA ALA A 289 27.63 -6.75 12.42
C ALA A 289 27.48 -8.19 12.95
N GLU A 290 28.61 -8.83 13.24
CA GLU A 290 28.67 -10.12 13.95
C GLU A 290 28.43 -9.87 15.44
N THR A 291 27.37 -10.46 16.01
CA THR A 291 27.04 -10.34 17.43
C THR A 291 27.85 -11.33 18.25
N LEU A 292 28.59 -10.83 19.24
CA LEU A 292 29.31 -11.68 20.19
C LEU A 292 28.43 -11.98 21.40
N GLU A 293 28.47 -13.21 21.87
CA GLU A 293 27.73 -13.68 23.06
C GLU A 293 28.71 -14.30 24.06
N VAL A 294 28.35 -14.24 25.35
CA VAL A 294 29.04 -14.96 26.42
C VAL A 294 28.27 -16.23 26.78
N ASP A 295 28.96 -17.25 27.26
CA ASP A 295 28.36 -18.55 27.58
C ASP A 295 27.36 -18.50 28.76
N ILE A 296 27.38 -17.41 29.56
CA ILE A 296 26.52 -17.20 30.72
C ILE A 296 25.30 -16.37 30.30
N LYS A 297 24.10 -16.95 30.41
CA LYS A 297 22.84 -16.27 30.10
C LYS A 297 22.29 -15.54 31.33
N GLU A 298 22.67 -14.27 31.46
CA GLU A 298 22.09 -13.32 32.42
C GLU A 298 21.42 -12.16 31.67
N ALA A 299 20.23 -11.74 32.10
CA ALA A 299 19.54 -10.60 31.48
C ALA A 299 20.19 -9.28 31.90
N GLY A 300 20.74 -8.52 30.94
CA GLY A 300 21.41 -7.23 31.18
C GLY A 300 20.50 -6.00 31.14
N ASP A 301 19.20 -6.16 30.90
CA ASP A 301 18.24 -5.06 30.80
C ASP A 301 17.98 -4.40 32.16
N GLY A 302 18.19 -3.08 32.23
CA GLY A 302 17.81 -2.20 33.33
C GLY A 302 16.55 -1.37 32.99
N GLN A 303 16.15 -0.49 33.90
CA GLN A 303 14.99 0.38 33.70
C GLN A 303 15.26 1.41 32.59
N GLY A 304 14.23 1.73 31.79
CA GLY A 304 14.33 2.76 30.74
C GLY A 304 15.25 2.42 29.56
N GLY A 305 15.60 1.14 29.36
CA GLY A 305 16.48 0.69 28.28
C GLY A 305 17.98 0.85 28.55
N TYR A 306 18.36 1.26 29.77
CA TYR A 306 19.75 1.25 30.23
C TYR A 306 20.21 -0.16 30.61
N ALA A 307 21.51 -0.39 30.60
CA ALA A 307 22.09 -1.62 31.16
C ALA A 307 22.14 -1.54 32.70
N LYS A 308 22.03 -2.68 33.36
CA LYS A 308 22.35 -2.81 34.80
C LYS A 308 23.77 -3.36 34.98
N GLU A 309 24.29 -3.26 36.21
CA GLU A 309 25.53 -3.92 36.60
C GLU A 309 25.34 -5.45 36.60
N MET A 310 26.27 -6.17 35.99
CA MET A 310 26.23 -7.62 35.82
C MET A 310 26.92 -8.36 36.97
N SER A 311 26.65 -9.67 37.11
CA SER A 311 27.34 -10.51 38.08
C SER A 311 28.87 -10.58 37.84
N LYS A 312 29.64 -10.91 38.88
CA LYS A 312 31.10 -11.02 38.76
C LYS A 312 31.51 -12.12 37.78
N GLU A 313 30.74 -13.22 37.78
CA GLU A 313 30.92 -14.36 36.91
C GLU A 313 30.68 -13.98 35.44
N PHE A 314 29.67 -13.13 35.17
CA PHE A 314 29.42 -12.58 33.84
C PHE A 314 30.58 -11.69 33.38
N ILE A 315 31.05 -10.79 34.25
CA ILE A 315 32.18 -9.90 33.94
C ILE A 315 33.44 -10.73 33.65
N GLU A 316 33.74 -11.77 34.42
CA GLU A 316 34.90 -12.64 34.15
C GLU A 316 34.80 -13.33 32.76
N ALA A 317 33.62 -13.82 32.40
CA ALA A 317 33.37 -14.40 31.07
C ALA A 317 33.47 -13.36 29.94
N GLU A 318 32.95 -12.15 30.17
CA GLU A 318 33.04 -11.01 29.26
C GLU A 318 34.50 -10.59 29.03
N MET A 319 35.29 -10.46 30.09
CA MET A 319 36.72 -10.14 30.02
C MET A 319 37.50 -11.21 29.25
N LYS A 320 37.18 -12.50 29.46
CA LYS A 320 37.78 -13.61 28.71
C LYS A 320 37.44 -13.56 27.22
N LEU A 321 36.20 -13.18 26.88
CA LEU A 321 35.77 -12.97 25.50
C LEU A 321 36.55 -11.81 24.86
N PHE A 322 36.67 -10.66 25.55
CA PHE A 322 37.41 -9.51 25.04
C PHE A 322 38.89 -9.80 24.86
N ALA A 323 39.55 -10.49 25.80
CA ALA A 323 40.94 -10.92 25.65
C ALA A 323 41.15 -11.75 24.37
N LYS A 324 40.23 -12.69 24.09
CA LYS A 324 40.29 -13.49 22.86
C LYS A 324 40.11 -12.65 21.60
N GLN A 325 39.21 -11.67 21.63
CA GLN A 325 38.98 -10.79 20.47
C GLN A 325 40.14 -9.81 20.23
N CYS A 326 40.76 -9.27 21.29
CA CYS A 326 41.87 -8.32 21.20
C CYS A 326 43.07 -8.86 20.40
N LEU A 327 43.29 -10.19 20.40
CA LEU A 327 44.33 -10.84 19.60
C LEU A 327 44.11 -10.71 18.08
N GLU A 328 42.86 -10.60 17.64
CA GLU A 328 42.50 -10.66 16.22
C GLU A 328 42.10 -9.32 15.62
N VAL A 329 41.45 -8.46 16.40
CA VAL A 329 40.87 -7.21 15.90
C VAL A 329 41.93 -6.15 15.71
N ASP A 330 41.71 -5.25 14.76
CA ASP A 330 42.66 -4.18 14.44
C ASP A 330 42.24 -2.84 15.09
N ILE A 331 40.94 -2.69 15.34
CA ILE A 331 40.36 -1.48 15.95
C ILE A 331 39.37 -1.88 17.03
N LEU A 332 39.44 -1.22 18.18
CA LEU A 332 38.49 -1.40 19.28
C LEU A 332 37.86 -0.06 19.64
N ILE A 333 36.53 0.00 19.69
CA ILE A 333 35.78 1.19 20.11
C ILE A 333 34.94 0.81 21.33
N SER A 334 35.24 1.41 22.48
CA SER A 334 34.50 1.18 23.73
C SER A 334 33.56 2.33 24.04
N THR A 335 32.31 1.99 24.36
CA THR A 335 31.24 2.97 24.62
C THR A 335 30.43 2.62 25.88
N ALA A 336 30.97 1.77 26.76
CA ALA A 336 30.26 1.28 27.93
C ALA A 336 30.25 2.36 29.01
N LEU A 337 29.09 3.00 29.20
CA LEU A 337 28.92 4.08 30.16
C LEU A 337 27.60 3.92 30.92
N ILE A 338 27.70 3.96 32.25
CA ILE A 338 26.54 3.96 33.16
C ILE A 338 26.40 5.38 33.73
N PRO A 339 25.27 6.07 33.54
CA PRO A 339 25.07 7.42 34.06
C PRO A 339 25.33 7.53 35.56
N GLY A 340 26.07 8.57 35.97
CA GLY A 340 26.38 8.85 37.37
C GLY A 340 27.44 7.95 38.02
N ARG A 341 28.04 7.01 37.27
CA ARG A 341 29.12 6.16 37.76
C ARG A 341 30.38 6.29 36.90
N LYS A 342 31.51 5.87 37.44
CA LYS A 342 32.74 5.70 36.64
C LYS A 342 32.53 4.62 35.58
N ALA A 343 33.14 4.81 34.43
CA ALA A 343 33.16 3.81 33.37
C ALA A 343 33.84 2.51 33.88
N PRO A 344 33.28 1.33 33.60
CA PRO A 344 33.92 0.07 33.97
C PRO A 344 35.17 -0.16 33.11
N ILE A 345 36.25 -0.65 33.74
CA ILE A 345 37.44 -1.11 33.01
C ILE A 345 37.11 -2.46 32.37
N LEU A 346 37.04 -2.48 31.04
CA LEU A 346 36.71 -3.67 30.24
C LEU A 346 37.91 -4.19 29.46
N ILE A 347 38.87 -3.30 29.14
CA ILE A 347 40.09 -3.67 28.44
C ILE A 347 41.29 -3.37 29.35
N THR A 348 41.93 -4.44 29.84
CA THR A 348 43.12 -4.31 30.70
C THR A 348 44.36 -4.01 29.89
N LYS A 349 45.41 -3.54 30.56
CA LYS A 349 46.73 -3.30 29.96
C LYS A 349 47.25 -4.53 29.20
N ASP A 350 47.14 -5.72 29.77
CA ASP A 350 47.61 -6.95 29.13
C ASP A 350 46.84 -7.27 27.84
N MET A 351 45.54 -6.95 27.79
CA MET A 351 44.74 -7.11 26.56
C MET A 351 45.19 -6.15 25.46
N VAL A 352 45.45 -4.88 25.80
CA VAL A 352 45.96 -3.88 24.85
C VAL A 352 47.32 -4.31 24.30
N GLU A 353 48.23 -4.73 25.18
CA GLU A 353 49.59 -5.15 24.79
C GLU A 353 49.61 -6.44 23.95
N SER A 354 48.52 -7.22 23.98
CA SER A 354 48.33 -8.41 23.12
C SER A 354 47.80 -8.09 21.72
N MET A 355 47.35 -6.86 21.47
CA MET A 355 46.87 -6.44 20.15
C MET A 355 48.04 -6.34 19.16
N LYS A 356 47.72 -6.36 17.86
CA LYS A 356 48.73 -6.21 16.81
C LYS A 356 49.34 -4.81 16.85
N ASP A 357 50.63 -4.71 16.57
CA ASP A 357 51.28 -3.41 16.37
C ASP A 357 50.58 -2.59 15.28
N GLY A 358 50.41 -1.28 15.54
CA GLY A 358 49.63 -0.38 14.70
C GLY A 358 48.10 -0.47 14.86
N SER A 359 47.58 -1.22 15.84
CA SER A 359 46.15 -1.23 16.17
C SER A 359 45.71 0.10 16.79
N VAL A 360 44.41 0.39 16.73
CA VAL A 360 43.84 1.64 17.28
C VAL A 360 42.74 1.32 18.27
N VAL A 361 42.79 1.95 19.44
CA VAL A 361 41.71 1.88 20.43
C VAL A 361 41.10 3.27 20.64
N VAL A 362 39.78 3.34 20.64
CA VAL A 362 39.02 4.58 20.83
C VAL A 362 38.12 4.43 22.04
N ASP A 363 38.36 5.24 23.05
CA ASP A 363 37.63 5.18 24.32
C ASP A 363 36.64 6.33 24.43
N LEU A 364 35.36 6.06 24.10
CA LEU A 364 34.31 7.07 24.20
C LEU A 364 33.89 7.38 25.64
N ALA A 365 34.34 6.57 26.60
CA ALA A 365 34.03 6.74 28.02
C ALA A 365 35.15 7.46 28.79
N ALA A 366 36.16 7.99 28.10
CA ALA A 366 37.34 8.63 28.70
C ALA A 366 37.00 9.76 29.69
N GLU A 367 35.93 10.52 29.46
CA GLU A 367 35.49 11.60 30.37
C GLU A 367 35.02 11.07 31.73
N ALA A 368 34.48 9.84 31.77
CA ALA A 368 33.98 9.20 32.98
C ALA A 368 34.97 8.18 33.59
N GLY A 369 36.25 8.25 33.21
CA GLY A 369 37.32 7.38 33.68
C GLY A 369 37.88 6.40 32.65
N GLY A 370 37.17 6.18 31.53
CA GLY A 370 37.60 5.29 30.45
C GLY A 370 37.25 3.81 30.65
N ASN A 371 37.05 3.09 29.56
CA ASN A 371 36.91 1.62 29.57
C ASN A 371 38.25 0.89 29.41
N ILE A 372 39.30 1.59 29.00
CA ILE A 372 40.61 1.02 28.70
C ILE A 372 41.61 1.54 29.72
N GLU A 373 42.29 0.63 30.41
CA GLU A 373 43.19 0.95 31.54
C GLU A 373 44.35 1.90 31.16
N THR A 374 44.80 1.86 29.91
CA THR A 374 45.90 2.67 29.37
C THR A 374 45.45 3.97 28.69
N THR A 375 44.15 4.30 28.72
CA THR A 375 43.63 5.56 28.18
C THR A 375 44.12 6.75 29.01
N VAL A 376 44.64 7.78 28.34
CA VAL A 376 44.89 9.10 28.94
C VAL A 376 43.79 10.05 28.45
N PRO A 377 42.86 10.48 29.32
CA PRO A 377 41.76 11.35 28.91
C PRO A 377 42.24 12.67 28.28
N GLY A 378 41.65 13.03 27.14
CA GLY A 378 41.97 14.26 26.40
C GLY A 378 43.12 14.11 25.40
N GLU A 379 43.85 13.01 25.41
CA GLU A 379 45.07 12.85 24.60
C GLU A 379 44.95 11.77 23.52
N LEU A 380 45.80 11.91 22.50
CA LEU A 380 46.14 10.84 21.58
C LEU A 380 47.54 10.37 21.94
N SER A 381 47.64 9.16 22.49
CA SER A 381 48.89 8.60 22.99
C SER A 381 49.20 7.26 22.31
N VAL A 382 50.47 6.84 22.36
CA VAL A 382 50.88 5.54 21.83
C VAL A 382 51.45 4.72 22.99
N HIS A 383 50.88 3.54 23.22
CA HIS A 383 51.35 2.60 24.22
C HIS A 383 51.75 1.30 23.54
N LYS A 384 53.05 0.97 23.57
CA LYS A 384 53.64 -0.25 22.95
C LYS A 384 53.11 -0.56 21.54
N GLY A 385 53.04 0.45 20.68
CA GLY A 385 52.63 0.29 19.28
C GLY A 385 51.12 0.42 19.00
N VAL A 386 50.29 0.44 20.06
CA VAL A 386 48.84 0.67 19.94
C VAL A 386 48.51 2.14 20.16
N THR A 387 47.80 2.75 19.21
CA THR A 387 47.38 4.15 19.29
C THR A 387 46.09 4.26 20.09
N HIS A 388 46.10 5.08 21.14
CA HIS A 388 44.96 5.34 22.01
C HIS A 388 44.36 6.70 21.68
N ILE A 389 43.05 6.73 21.43
CA ILE A 389 42.28 7.95 21.21
C ILE A 389 41.35 8.12 22.41
N GLY A 390 41.76 8.96 23.36
CA GLY A 390 41.05 9.24 24.61
C GLY A 390 40.37 10.63 24.63
N PHE A 391 40.09 11.24 23.48
CA PHE A 391 39.50 12.58 23.42
C PHE A 391 38.15 12.65 24.12
N THR A 392 37.98 13.66 24.99
CA THR A 392 36.74 13.91 25.74
C THR A 392 35.79 14.89 25.03
N ASP A 393 36.21 15.43 23.88
CA ASP A 393 35.53 16.49 23.15
C ASP A 393 35.11 16.07 21.72
N LEU A 394 34.83 14.78 21.50
CA LEU A 394 34.58 14.25 20.14
C LEU A 394 33.48 14.98 19.34
N PRO A 395 32.31 15.35 19.92
CA PRO A 395 31.34 16.18 19.23
C PRO A 395 31.88 17.56 18.81
N SER A 396 32.81 18.15 19.58
CA SER A 396 33.49 19.41 19.25
C SER A 396 34.42 19.29 18.03
N ARG A 397 34.88 18.06 17.71
CA ARG A 397 35.72 17.76 16.54
C ARG A 397 34.92 17.53 15.25
N LEU A 398 33.60 17.66 15.32
CA LEU A 398 32.69 17.73 14.18
C LEU A 398 31.66 18.86 14.43
N PRO A 399 32.14 20.11 14.64
CA PRO A 399 31.37 21.13 15.35
C PRO A 399 30.16 21.61 14.55
N THR A 400 30.26 21.75 13.23
CA THR A 400 29.15 22.19 12.37
C THR A 400 27.92 21.29 12.52
N GLN A 401 28.07 19.97 12.37
CA GLN A 401 26.95 19.03 12.51
C GLN A 401 26.44 18.98 13.95
N SER A 402 27.33 18.99 14.93
CA SER A 402 26.98 19.00 16.36
C SER A 402 26.12 20.21 16.70
N SER A 403 26.53 21.40 16.26
CA SER A 403 25.81 22.66 16.46
C SER A 403 24.46 22.63 15.73
N THR A 404 24.39 22.13 14.49
CA THR A 404 23.11 21.99 13.77
C THR A 404 22.14 21.05 14.48
N LEU A 405 22.58 19.85 14.90
CA LEU A 405 21.70 18.90 15.58
C LEU A 405 21.30 19.39 16.97
N TYR A 406 22.23 19.95 17.74
CA TYR A 406 21.92 20.52 19.05
C TYR A 406 20.95 21.71 18.95
N SER A 407 21.15 22.58 17.95
CA SER A 407 20.22 23.67 17.61
C SER A 407 18.83 23.15 17.24
N ASN A 408 18.74 22.05 16.49
CA ASN A 408 17.47 21.39 16.19
C ASN A 408 16.79 20.82 17.45
N ASN A 409 17.56 20.24 18.37
CA ASN A 409 17.01 19.74 19.64
C ASN A 409 16.44 20.87 20.48
N LEU A 410 17.18 21.97 20.66
CA LEU A 410 16.75 23.14 21.40
C LEU A 410 15.48 23.76 20.78
N THR A 411 15.49 24.03 19.48
CA THR A 411 14.33 24.65 18.79
C THR A 411 13.08 23.77 18.85
N LYS A 412 13.23 22.45 18.69
CA LYS A 412 12.11 21.52 18.83
C LYS A 412 11.61 21.43 20.27
N LEU A 413 12.49 21.43 21.27
CA LEU A 413 12.10 21.42 22.68
C LEU A 413 11.35 22.71 23.04
N ILE A 414 11.90 23.88 22.72
CA ILE A 414 11.30 25.20 22.97
C ILE A 414 9.89 25.28 22.35
N ARG A 415 9.73 24.77 21.11
CA ARG A 415 8.43 24.69 20.44
C ARG A 415 7.48 23.66 21.06
N ALA A 416 8.00 22.52 21.52
CA ALA A 416 7.19 21.44 22.07
C ALA A 416 6.63 21.78 23.46
N ILE A 417 7.42 22.44 24.31
CA ILE A 417 6.98 22.82 25.66
C ILE A 417 5.99 24.00 25.63
N SER A 418 6.09 24.86 24.61
CA SER A 418 5.22 26.02 24.43
C SER A 418 4.41 25.93 23.12
N PRO A 419 3.32 25.15 23.10
CA PRO A 419 2.51 24.94 21.89
C PRO A 419 1.69 26.17 21.47
N SER A 420 1.67 27.23 22.28
CA SER A 420 0.99 28.49 21.95
C SER A 420 1.70 29.21 20.80
N THR A 421 0.90 29.80 19.90
CA THR A 421 1.39 30.51 18.71
C THR A 421 1.90 31.92 18.99
N GLU A 422 1.43 32.56 20.07
CA GLU A 422 1.73 33.98 20.34
C GLU A 422 2.55 34.20 21.61
N ASN A 423 2.40 33.32 22.61
CA ASN A 423 3.03 33.47 23.91
C ASN A 423 3.94 32.29 24.23
N PHE A 424 5.05 32.57 24.88
CA PHE A 424 5.89 31.58 25.52
C PHE A 424 5.31 31.22 26.88
N ASN A 425 4.83 29.98 27.01
CA ASN A 425 4.27 29.45 28.24
C ASN A 425 4.37 27.94 28.30
N TYR A 426 4.72 27.42 29.46
CA TYR A 426 4.69 26.00 29.79
C TYR A 426 4.31 25.84 31.26
N GLU A 427 3.53 24.81 31.57
CA GLU A 427 3.08 24.53 32.92
C GLU A 427 3.92 23.40 33.53
N VAL A 428 4.46 23.63 34.73
CA VAL A 428 5.23 22.62 35.45
C VAL A 428 4.31 21.92 36.45
N LYS A 429 4.16 20.60 36.33
CA LYS A 429 3.32 19.78 37.20
C LYS A 429 4.17 18.74 37.93
N GLU A 430 3.92 18.57 39.22
CA GLU A 430 4.56 17.51 40.02
C GLU A 430 3.88 16.14 39.85
N LYS A 431 2.66 16.10 39.29
CA LYS A 431 1.95 14.86 38.95
C LYS A 431 1.80 14.74 37.44
N PHE A 432 2.29 13.64 36.88
CA PHE A 432 2.33 13.41 35.45
C PHE A 432 2.39 11.92 35.13
N ASN A 433 1.86 11.58 33.95
CA ASN A 433 1.90 10.22 33.41
C ASN A 433 3.16 10.02 32.55
N TYR A 434 3.70 8.81 32.54
CA TYR A 434 4.79 8.44 31.65
C TYR A 434 4.41 8.62 30.18
N GLY A 435 5.33 9.19 29.41
CA GLY A 435 5.18 9.39 27.96
C GLY A 435 4.30 10.57 27.56
N THR A 436 3.85 11.41 28.49
CA THR A 436 3.15 12.67 28.18
C THR A 436 4.13 13.86 28.12
N MET A 437 3.67 14.99 27.57
CA MET A 437 4.50 16.22 27.53
C MET A 437 4.81 16.75 28.93
N ASP A 438 3.91 16.58 29.90
CA ASP A 438 4.15 16.99 31.29
C ASP A 438 5.37 16.25 31.90
N HIS A 439 5.55 14.96 31.57
CA HIS A 439 6.73 14.19 31.97
C HIS A 439 8.02 14.79 31.38
N VAL A 440 7.97 15.22 30.11
CA VAL A 440 9.11 15.86 29.44
C VAL A 440 9.46 17.19 30.09
N ILE A 441 8.46 18.05 30.31
CA ILE A 441 8.65 19.36 30.93
C ILE A 441 9.24 19.22 32.33
N ARG A 442 8.63 18.38 33.17
CA ARG A 442 9.06 18.21 34.57
C ARG A 442 10.41 17.52 34.70
N GLY A 443 10.75 16.60 33.80
CA GLY A 443 12.06 15.96 33.74
C GLY A 443 13.16 16.94 33.30
N SER A 444 12.86 17.81 32.33
CA SER A 444 13.85 18.74 31.76
C SER A 444 14.12 19.95 32.66
N ILE A 445 13.13 20.42 33.43
CA ILE A 445 13.29 21.58 34.34
C ILE A 445 13.91 21.13 35.67
N VAL A 446 15.12 21.62 35.95
CA VAL A 446 15.85 21.33 37.21
C VAL A 446 15.73 22.46 38.22
N MET A 447 15.38 23.66 37.78
CA MET A 447 15.19 24.83 38.64
C MET A 447 14.12 25.75 38.07
N GLN A 448 13.29 26.33 38.94
CA GLN A 448 12.29 27.32 38.55
C GLN A 448 12.29 28.50 39.53
N ASN A 449 12.50 29.71 39.00
CA ASN A 449 12.58 30.95 39.80
C ASN A 449 13.51 30.84 41.02
N GLY A 450 14.65 30.15 40.85
CA GLY A 450 15.63 29.88 41.91
C GLY A 450 15.30 28.71 42.83
N THR A 451 14.11 28.11 42.76
CA THR A 451 13.76 26.91 43.53
C THR A 451 14.30 25.67 42.83
N ASN A 452 15.12 24.87 43.52
CA ASN A 452 15.65 23.62 42.99
C ASN A 452 14.53 22.55 42.93
N LEU A 453 14.31 21.98 41.74
CA LEU A 453 13.30 20.96 41.47
C LEU A 453 13.91 19.59 41.13
N PHE A 454 15.25 19.47 41.21
CA PHE A 454 15.97 18.22 40.99
C PHE A 454 16.14 17.44 42.31
N PRO A 455 15.98 16.10 42.31
CA PRO A 455 15.58 15.24 41.18
C PRO A 455 14.06 15.26 40.92
N ALA A 456 13.66 14.94 39.69
CA ALA A 456 12.25 14.79 39.33
C ALA A 456 11.61 13.57 40.02
N PRO A 457 10.33 13.64 40.44
CA PRO A 457 9.61 12.49 40.97
C PRO A 457 9.37 11.43 39.88
N LEU A 458 9.04 10.20 40.30
CA LEU A 458 8.67 9.14 39.36
C LEU A 458 7.26 9.39 38.77
N PRO A 459 7.00 9.03 37.50
CA PRO A 459 5.67 9.15 36.89
C PRO A 459 4.62 8.27 37.59
N ASP A 460 3.35 8.69 37.55
CA ASP A 460 2.23 8.00 38.22
C ASP A 460 1.96 6.59 37.65
N ASN A 461 2.23 6.39 36.35
CA ASN A 461 2.11 5.10 35.67
C ASN A 461 3.46 4.70 35.07
N ILE A 462 4.04 3.60 35.55
CA ILE A 462 5.24 3.02 34.95
C ILE A 462 4.78 2.11 33.79
N PRO A 463 5.39 2.21 32.59
CA PRO A 463 5.06 1.31 31.50
C PRO A 463 5.35 -0.13 31.93
N VAL A 464 4.30 -0.95 32.01
CA VAL A 464 4.42 -2.41 32.07
C VAL A 464 4.99 -2.86 30.72
N ALA A 465 5.84 -3.90 30.71
CA ALA A 465 6.41 -4.46 29.49
C ALA A 465 5.32 -4.59 28.42
N ALA A 466 5.57 -4.03 27.23
CA ALA A 466 4.56 -3.92 26.19
C ALA A 466 3.94 -5.31 25.92
N PRO A 467 2.59 -5.43 25.89
CA PRO A 467 1.96 -6.70 25.55
C PRO A 467 2.43 -7.17 24.16
N PRO A 468 2.48 -8.49 23.92
CA PRO A 468 2.97 -9.04 22.67
C PRO A 468 2.21 -8.44 21.49
N LYS A 469 2.95 -7.95 20.49
CA LYS A 469 2.39 -7.32 19.30
C LYS A 469 1.38 -8.27 18.64
N PRO A 470 0.18 -7.80 18.27
CA PRO A 470 -0.79 -8.64 17.56
C PRO A 470 -0.16 -9.22 16.29
N LYS A 471 -0.37 -10.52 16.07
CA LYS A 471 0.12 -11.22 14.88
C LYS A 471 -0.46 -10.58 13.62
N SER A 472 0.36 -10.47 12.58
CA SER A 472 -0.06 -10.02 11.27
C SER A 472 -1.08 -10.97 10.64
N LYS A 473 -1.88 -10.48 9.69
CA LYS A 473 -2.82 -11.33 8.92
C LYS A 473 -2.11 -12.50 8.23
N GLN A 474 -0.87 -12.32 7.80
CA GLN A 474 -0.07 -13.36 7.15
C GLN A 474 0.34 -14.47 8.13
N GLU A 475 0.72 -14.11 9.35
CA GLU A 475 1.05 -15.10 10.39
C GLU A 475 -0.17 -15.91 10.79
N LEU A 476 -1.33 -15.26 10.96
CA LEU A 476 -2.60 -15.95 11.22
C LEU A 476 -3.02 -16.87 10.06
N ALA A 477 -2.77 -16.46 8.81
CA ALA A 477 -3.02 -17.30 7.64
C ALA A 477 -2.08 -18.53 7.60
N LYS A 478 -0.80 -18.36 7.96
CA LYS A 478 0.17 -19.46 8.08
C LYS A 478 -0.25 -20.47 9.15
N GLU A 479 -0.74 -20.00 10.30
CA GLU A 479 -1.26 -20.89 11.35
C GLU A 479 -2.48 -21.70 10.88
N LYS A 480 -3.42 -21.04 10.19
CA LYS A 480 -4.57 -21.75 9.58
C LYS A 480 -4.13 -22.79 8.55
N ALA A 481 -3.12 -22.48 7.74
CA ALA A 481 -2.58 -23.42 6.76
C ALA A 481 -1.86 -24.60 7.42
N ALA A 482 -1.08 -24.34 8.47
CA ALA A 482 -0.36 -25.37 9.24
C ALA A 482 -1.31 -26.31 10.01
N ALA A 483 -2.53 -25.86 10.34
CA ALA A 483 -3.54 -26.69 11.00
C ALA A 483 -4.14 -27.78 10.08
N VAL A 484 -3.96 -27.68 8.75
CA VAL A 484 -4.43 -28.71 7.82
C VAL A 484 -3.41 -29.86 7.79
N SER A 485 -3.80 -31.03 8.29
CA SER A 485 -2.90 -32.19 8.29
C SER A 485 -2.58 -32.67 6.86
N PRO A 486 -1.38 -33.21 6.61
CA PRO A 486 -1.02 -33.78 5.30
C PRO A 486 -2.00 -34.86 4.83
N PHE A 487 -2.56 -35.65 5.76
CA PHE A 487 -3.60 -36.63 5.46
C PHE A 487 -4.86 -35.96 4.90
N LYS A 488 -5.36 -34.91 5.55
CA LYS A 488 -6.58 -34.22 5.09
C LYS A 488 -6.38 -33.56 3.73
N ALA A 489 -5.21 -32.95 3.51
CA ALA A 489 -4.86 -32.39 2.20
C ALA A 489 -4.84 -33.47 1.11
N THR A 490 -4.20 -34.60 1.38
CA THR A 490 -4.15 -35.75 0.44
C THR A 490 -5.55 -36.30 0.18
N LEU A 491 -6.35 -36.51 1.23
CA LEU A 491 -7.73 -37.02 1.13
C LEU A 491 -8.61 -36.10 0.28
N THR A 492 -8.53 -34.78 0.47
CA THR A 492 -9.28 -33.82 -0.34
C THR A 492 -8.84 -33.88 -1.81
N THR A 493 -7.54 -33.94 -2.08
CA THR A 493 -7.02 -34.07 -3.45
C THR A 493 -7.46 -35.37 -4.12
N THR A 494 -7.28 -36.51 -3.46
CA THR A 494 -7.74 -37.82 -3.97
C THR A 494 -9.25 -37.84 -4.20
N GLY A 495 -10.02 -37.23 -3.30
CA GLY A 495 -11.47 -37.07 -3.46
C GLY A 495 -11.85 -36.27 -4.70
N MET A 496 -11.17 -35.15 -4.98
CA MET A 496 -11.40 -34.35 -6.18
C MET A 496 -11.11 -35.13 -7.48
N TYR A 497 -9.96 -35.83 -7.55
CA TYR A 497 -9.63 -36.66 -8.71
C TYR A 497 -10.60 -37.82 -8.91
N THR A 498 -10.98 -38.50 -7.82
CA THR A 498 -11.96 -39.60 -7.86
C THR A 498 -13.31 -39.10 -8.36
N GLY A 499 -13.76 -37.93 -7.89
CA GLY A 499 -14.97 -37.28 -8.40
C GLY A 499 -14.89 -36.99 -9.90
N GLY A 500 -13.78 -36.40 -10.36
CA GLY A 500 -13.56 -36.09 -11.78
C GLY A 500 -13.56 -37.33 -12.68
N LEU A 501 -12.82 -38.37 -12.29
CA LEU A 501 -12.81 -39.66 -13.01
C LEU A 501 -14.19 -40.33 -13.00
N GLY A 502 -14.91 -40.25 -11.88
CA GLY A 502 -16.28 -40.74 -11.77
C GLY A 502 -17.25 -40.03 -12.72
N THR A 503 -17.15 -38.70 -12.84
CA THR A 503 -17.94 -37.93 -13.82
C THR A 503 -17.61 -38.33 -15.26
N MET A 504 -16.33 -38.53 -15.58
CA MET A 504 -15.91 -38.96 -16.91
C MET A 504 -16.50 -40.34 -17.28
N LEU A 505 -16.47 -41.31 -16.36
CA LEU A 505 -17.10 -42.61 -16.56
C LEU A 505 -18.62 -42.49 -16.71
N GLY A 506 -19.26 -41.65 -15.91
CA GLY A 506 -20.70 -41.38 -15.99
C GLY A 506 -21.12 -40.80 -17.34
N LEU A 507 -20.37 -39.84 -17.88
CA LEU A 507 -20.60 -39.30 -19.22
C LEU A 507 -20.43 -40.36 -20.32
N GLY A 508 -19.46 -41.27 -20.16
CA GLY A 508 -19.28 -42.41 -21.06
C GLY A 508 -20.46 -43.38 -21.04
N LEU A 509 -21.01 -43.68 -19.87
CA LEU A 509 -22.20 -44.53 -19.72
C LEU A 509 -23.47 -43.88 -20.29
N ALA A 510 -23.57 -42.55 -20.23
CA ALA A 510 -24.70 -41.78 -20.74
C ALA A 510 -24.61 -41.46 -22.25
N ALA A 511 -23.54 -41.88 -22.94
CA ALA A 511 -23.31 -41.56 -24.35
C ALA A 511 -24.26 -42.35 -25.28
N PRO A 512 -25.15 -41.69 -26.05
CA PRO A 512 -26.08 -42.40 -26.94
C PRO A 512 -25.44 -42.84 -28.27
N ASN A 513 -24.31 -42.23 -28.66
CA ASN A 513 -23.64 -42.46 -29.93
C ASN A 513 -22.14 -42.10 -29.82
N THR A 514 -21.36 -42.34 -30.90
CA THR A 514 -19.92 -42.05 -30.93
C THR A 514 -19.58 -40.56 -31.11
N ALA A 515 -20.51 -39.74 -31.61
CA ALA A 515 -20.29 -38.31 -31.80
C ALA A 515 -20.21 -37.59 -30.44
N PHE A 516 -21.04 -37.97 -29.47
CA PHE A 516 -21.02 -37.35 -28.14
C PHE A 516 -19.66 -37.47 -27.42
N PRO A 517 -19.03 -38.66 -27.28
CA PRO A 517 -17.67 -38.77 -26.73
C PRO A 517 -16.60 -38.01 -27.52
N GLN A 518 -16.72 -37.92 -28.85
CA GLN A 518 -15.82 -37.11 -29.68
C GLN A 518 -15.93 -35.62 -29.34
N MET A 519 -17.17 -35.11 -29.22
CA MET A 519 -17.42 -33.73 -28.82
C MET A 519 -16.98 -33.45 -27.37
N VAL A 520 -17.21 -34.38 -26.44
CA VAL A 520 -16.74 -34.27 -25.05
C VAL A 520 -15.20 -34.21 -25.01
N THR A 521 -14.52 -34.97 -25.88
CA THR A 521 -13.06 -34.93 -26.02
C THR A 521 -12.59 -33.56 -26.51
N ILE A 522 -13.21 -33.04 -27.58
CA ILE A 522 -12.90 -31.71 -28.12
C ILE A 522 -13.18 -30.62 -27.09
N PHE A 523 -14.30 -30.69 -26.36
CA PHE A 523 -14.65 -29.80 -25.26
C PHE A 523 -13.58 -29.81 -24.17
N GLY A 524 -13.15 -30.99 -23.72
CA GLY A 524 -12.12 -31.14 -22.69
C GLY A 524 -10.79 -30.54 -23.12
N LEU A 525 -10.32 -30.87 -24.33
CA LEU A 525 -9.07 -30.32 -24.89
C LEU A 525 -9.16 -28.81 -25.10
N ALA A 526 -10.26 -28.30 -25.66
CA ALA A 526 -10.47 -26.87 -25.86
C ALA A 526 -10.54 -26.10 -24.53
N THR A 527 -11.13 -26.69 -23.49
CA THR A 527 -11.14 -26.11 -22.13
C THR A 527 -9.73 -26.03 -21.55
N ILE A 528 -8.90 -27.06 -21.74
CA ILE A 528 -7.49 -27.06 -21.31
C ILE A 528 -6.69 -26.00 -22.07
N VAL A 529 -6.89 -25.90 -23.39
CA VAL A 529 -6.26 -24.86 -24.23
C VAL A 529 -6.69 -23.47 -23.76
N GLY A 530 -7.98 -23.26 -23.52
CA GLY A 530 -8.51 -21.99 -23.02
C GLY A 530 -7.95 -21.61 -21.65
N TYR A 531 -7.86 -22.58 -20.73
CA TYR A 531 -7.23 -22.38 -19.43
C TYR A 531 -5.81 -21.83 -19.58
N HIS A 532 -4.93 -22.53 -20.32
CA HIS A 532 -3.53 -22.13 -20.47
C HIS A 532 -3.34 -20.84 -21.28
N THR A 533 -4.19 -20.59 -22.27
CA THR A 533 -4.08 -19.39 -23.12
C THR A 533 -4.48 -18.13 -22.35
N VAL A 534 -5.45 -18.21 -21.44
CA VAL A 534 -5.97 -17.04 -20.71
C VAL A 534 -5.03 -16.60 -19.59
N TRP A 535 -4.40 -17.52 -18.84
CA TRP A 535 -3.52 -17.16 -17.72
C TRP A 535 -2.36 -16.22 -18.12
N GLY A 536 -1.93 -16.23 -19.38
CA GLY A 536 -0.91 -15.32 -19.91
C GLY A 536 -1.38 -13.91 -20.30
N THR A 537 -2.66 -13.55 -20.14
CA THR A 537 -3.28 -12.36 -20.79
C THR A 537 -4.02 -11.39 -19.83
N LEU A 538 -3.53 -11.24 -18.60
CA LEU A 538 -4.29 -10.67 -17.46
C LEU A 538 -4.82 -9.23 -17.62
N ALA A 539 -4.16 -8.35 -18.37
CA ALA A 539 -4.64 -6.97 -18.60
C ALA A 539 -5.55 -6.82 -19.83
N VAL A 540 -5.43 -7.75 -20.80
CA VAL A 540 -6.11 -7.67 -22.10
C VAL A 540 -7.40 -8.48 -22.13
N ALA A 541 -7.55 -9.47 -21.24
CA ALA A 541 -8.78 -10.23 -21.09
C ALA A 541 -9.99 -9.36 -20.70
N ALA A 542 -9.80 -8.24 -19.99
CA ALA A 542 -10.86 -7.25 -19.75
C ALA A 542 -11.36 -6.59 -21.06
N ALA A 543 -10.48 -6.38 -22.04
CA ALA A 543 -10.84 -5.87 -23.38
C ALA A 543 -11.56 -6.94 -24.23
N PHE A 544 -11.30 -8.23 -23.98
CA PHE A 544 -11.99 -9.34 -24.65
C PHE A 544 -13.43 -9.52 -24.17
N ILE A 545 -13.69 -9.40 -22.86
CA ILE A 545 -15.07 -9.45 -22.32
C ILE A 545 -15.96 -8.41 -23.03
N SER A 546 -15.40 -7.28 -23.46
CA SER A 546 -16.10 -6.26 -24.24
C SER A 546 -16.40 -6.60 -25.71
N SER A 547 -15.84 -7.69 -26.23
CA SER A 547 -15.78 -7.97 -27.67
C SER A 547 -16.77 -9.02 -28.16
N VAL A 548 -17.64 -9.55 -27.30
CA VAL A 548 -18.53 -10.67 -27.64
C VAL A 548 -19.80 -10.20 -28.34
N ASN A 549 -19.61 -9.53 -29.47
CA ASN A 549 -20.59 -9.35 -30.53
C ASN A 549 -19.85 -9.06 -31.83
N ILE A 550 -20.11 -9.84 -32.88
CA ILE A 550 -19.24 -9.93 -34.07
C ILE A 550 -18.80 -8.55 -34.59
N ALA A 551 -19.71 -7.65 -34.95
CA ALA A 551 -19.32 -6.37 -35.54
C ALA A 551 -18.97 -5.28 -34.51
N GLY A 552 -19.74 -5.18 -33.42
CA GLY A 552 -19.52 -4.16 -32.39
C GLY A 552 -18.28 -4.43 -31.54
N GLY A 553 -18.06 -5.69 -31.21
CA GLY A 553 -16.96 -6.16 -30.39
C GLY A 553 -15.60 -5.99 -31.05
N PHE A 554 -15.41 -6.44 -32.30
CA PHE A 554 -14.14 -6.24 -33.01
C PHE A 554 -13.78 -4.76 -33.19
N LEU A 555 -14.78 -3.88 -33.39
CA LEU A 555 -14.54 -2.44 -33.50
C LEU A 555 -14.10 -1.83 -32.16
N VAL A 556 -14.73 -2.23 -31.06
CA VAL A 556 -14.36 -1.78 -29.71
C VAL A 556 -12.96 -2.29 -29.34
N THR A 557 -12.67 -3.58 -29.58
CA THR A 557 -11.34 -4.16 -29.38
C THR A 557 -10.29 -3.38 -30.15
N LYS A 558 -10.53 -3.07 -31.43
CA LYS A 558 -9.62 -2.24 -32.22
C LYS A 558 -9.41 -0.87 -31.59
N LYS A 559 -10.48 -0.13 -31.24
CA LYS A 559 -10.40 1.19 -30.60
C LYS A 559 -9.53 1.15 -29.34
N MET A 560 -9.71 0.13 -28.49
CA MET A 560 -8.92 -0.03 -27.27
C MET A 560 -7.45 -0.35 -27.56
N LEU A 561 -7.18 -1.31 -28.45
CA LEU A 561 -5.81 -1.69 -28.80
C LEU A 561 -5.02 -0.54 -29.44
N ASP A 562 -5.70 0.32 -30.20
CA ASP A 562 -5.09 1.49 -30.84
C ASP A 562 -4.71 2.57 -29.80
N MET A 563 -5.40 2.66 -28.65
CA MET A 563 -5.02 3.59 -27.56
C MET A 563 -3.68 3.24 -26.90
N PHE A 564 -3.29 1.97 -26.94
CA PHE A 564 -1.99 1.52 -26.43
C PHE A 564 -0.86 1.63 -27.47
N LYS A 565 -1.13 2.19 -28.66
CA LYS A 565 -0.09 2.47 -29.64
C LYS A 565 0.63 3.75 -29.24
N ARG A 566 1.95 3.68 -29.06
CA ARG A 566 2.75 4.86 -28.73
C ARG A 566 3.07 5.62 -30.02
N PRO A 567 3.18 6.96 -29.96
CA PRO A 567 3.62 7.76 -31.10
C PRO A 567 5.02 7.38 -31.62
N THR A 568 5.83 6.74 -30.79
CA THR A 568 7.21 6.31 -31.10
C THR A 568 7.31 4.86 -31.58
N ASP A 569 6.20 4.10 -31.59
CA ASP A 569 6.23 2.73 -32.12
C ASP A 569 6.45 2.73 -33.64
N PRO A 570 7.17 1.75 -34.21
CA PRO A 570 7.33 1.62 -35.65
C PRO A 570 5.98 1.54 -36.40
N PRO A 571 5.93 1.94 -37.69
CA PRO A 571 4.74 1.75 -38.51
C PRO A 571 4.32 0.26 -38.58
N GLU A 572 3.06 -0.02 -38.28
CA GLU A 572 2.47 -1.35 -38.39
C GLU A 572 1.64 -1.46 -39.69
N TYR A 573 1.76 -2.57 -40.41
CA TYR A 573 1.08 -2.81 -41.69
C TYR A 573 -0.06 -3.83 -41.57
N ASN A 574 -1.03 -3.55 -40.69
CA ASN A 574 -2.09 -4.49 -40.32
C ASN A 574 -2.98 -4.95 -41.50
N TYR A 575 -3.02 -4.21 -42.62
CA TYR A 575 -3.74 -4.63 -43.82
C TYR A 575 -3.15 -5.91 -44.47
N LEU A 576 -1.89 -6.24 -44.20
CA LEU A 576 -1.26 -7.46 -44.72
C LEU A 576 -1.93 -8.74 -44.19
N TYR A 577 -2.61 -8.69 -43.05
CA TYR A 577 -3.37 -9.81 -42.51
C TYR A 577 -4.64 -10.15 -43.33
N LEU A 578 -4.99 -9.32 -44.31
CA LEU A 578 -6.01 -9.68 -45.32
C LEU A 578 -5.53 -10.81 -46.23
N LEU A 579 -4.22 -10.96 -46.46
CA LEU A 579 -3.67 -12.02 -47.31
C LEU A 579 -4.02 -13.43 -46.81
N PRO A 580 -3.70 -13.83 -45.56
CA PRO A 580 -4.10 -15.14 -45.06
C PRO A 580 -5.62 -15.30 -44.96
N THR A 581 -6.37 -14.22 -44.66
CA THR A 581 -7.84 -14.27 -44.62
C THR A 581 -8.44 -14.58 -45.99
N GLY A 582 -7.95 -13.90 -47.03
CA GLY A 582 -8.39 -14.11 -48.41
C GLY A 582 -8.05 -15.51 -48.92
N VAL A 583 -6.87 -16.04 -48.59
CA VAL A 583 -6.48 -17.41 -48.92
C VAL A 583 -7.37 -18.43 -48.18
N PHE A 584 -7.63 -18.20 -46.89
CA PHE A 584 -8.40 -19.13 -46.06
C PHE A 584 -9.87 -19.24 -46.52
N VAL A 585 -10.57 -18.11 -46.64
CA VAL A 585 -11.99 -18.10 -47.05
C VAL A 585 -12.15 -18.29 -48.57
N GLY A 586 -11.27 -17.68 -49.39
CA GLY A 586 -11.30 -17.83 -50.84
C GLY A 586 -10.92 -19.24 -51.29
N GLY A 587 -9.94 -19.85 -50.64
CA GLY A 587 -9.56 -21.25 -50.87
C GLY A 587 -10.70 -22.22 -50.55
N TYR A 588 -11.45 -21.96 -49.48
CA TYR A 588 -12.69 -22.69 -49.19
C TYR A 588 -13.73 -22.53 -50.30
N GLY A 589 -13.96 -21.32 -50.80
CA GLY A 589 -14.88 -21.07 -51.92
C GLY A 589 -14.51 -21.86 -53.19
N VAL A 590 -13.22 -21.91 -53.52
CA VAL A 590 -12.71 -22.72 -54.65
C VAL A 590 -12.92 -24.21 -54.40
N ALA A 591 -12.64 -24.71 -53.19
CA ALA A 591 -12.85 -26.11 -52.83
C ALA A 591 -14.34 -26.51 -52.92
N LEU A 592 -15.22 -25.64 -52.42
CA LEU A 592 -16.67 -25.82 -52.49
C LEU A 592 -17.16 -25.86 -53.95
N GLN A 593 -16.65 -24.96 -54.81
CA GLN A 593 -16.98 -24.94 -56.24
C GLN A 593 -16.46 -26.19 -56.96
N ALA A 594 -15.31 -26.71 -56.54
CA ALA A 594 -14.73 -27.95 -57.05
C ALA A 594 -15.41 -29.22 -56.50
N GLY A 595 -16.43 -29.09 -55.65
CA GLY A 595 -17.22 -30.20 -55.11
C GLY A 595 -16.62 -30.89 -53.88
N TYR A 596 -15.60 -30.32 -53.25
CA TYR A 596 -15.04 -30.83 -52.00
C TYR A 596 -15.83 -30.32 -50.79
N ASN A 597 -16.05 -31.21 -49.81
CA ASN A 597 -16.65 -30.86 -48.51
C ASN A 597 -15.53 -30.84 -47.45
N ILE A 598 -15.09 -29.66 -47.04
CA ILE A 598 -13.98 -29.46 -46.09
C ILE A 598 -14.38 -28.64 -44.85
N GLU A 599 -15.67 -28.61 -44.52
CA GLU A 599 -16.26 -27.78 -43.47
C GLU A 599 -15.68 -28.10 -42.09
N GLN A 600 -15.45 -29.38 -41.79
CA GLN A 600 -14.84 -29.79 -40.52
C GLN A 600 -13.40 -29.27 -40.38
N MET A 601 -12.65 -29.21 -41.49
CA MET A 601 -11.31 -28.61 -41.50
C MET A 601 -11.37 -27.09 -41.37
N MET A 602 -12.37 -26.45 -41.96
CA MET A 602 -12.62 -25.02 -41.77
C MET A 602 -12.99 -24.69 -40.33
N TYR A 603 -13.82 -25.51 -39.66
CA TYR A 603 -14.13 -25.35 -38.23
C TYR A 603 -12.90 -25.48 -37.35
N LEU A 604 -12.01 -26.44 -37.62
CA LEU A 604 -10.73 -26.55 -36.92
C LEU A 604 -9.86 -25.30 -37.16
N GLY A 605 -9.71 -24.88 -38.42
CA GLY A 605 -8.95 -23.67 -38.78
C GLY A 605 -9.48 -22.41 -38.10
N SER A 606 -10.80 -22.22 -38.11
CA SER A 606 -11.48 -21.14 -37.42
C SER A 606 -11.29 -21.19 -35.90
N GLY A 607 -11.40 -22.38 -35.30
CA GLY A 607 -11.13 -22.58 -33.88
C GLY A 607 -9.69 -22.22 -33.51
N MET A 608 -8.70 -22.64 -34.31
CA MET A 608 -7.29 -22.27 -34.12
C MET A 608 -7.06 -20.77 -34.26
N CYS A 609 -7.70 -20.10 -35.22
CA CYS A 609 -7.66 -18.65 -35.36
C CYS A 609 -8.26 -17.93 -34.14
N CYS A 610 -9.36 -18.45 -33.57
CA CYS A 610 -9.96 -17.92 -32.34
C CYS A 610 -9.06 -18.13 -31.11
N VAL A 611 -8.39 -19.29 -30.99
CA VAL A 611 -7.37 -19.51 -29.95
C VAL A 611 -6.18 -18.56 -30.15
N GLY A 612 -5.70 -18.43 -31.38
CA GLY A 612 -4.65 -17.49 -31.76
C GLY A 612 -5.02 -16.03 -31.51
N ALA A 613 -6.31 -15.70 -31.56
CA ALA A 613 -6.81 -14.38 -31.19
C ALA A 613 -6.50 -14.06 -29.72
N LEU A 614 -6.77 -15.00 -28.81
CA LEU A 614 -6.46 -14.84 -27.39
C LEU A 614 -4.95 -14.93 -27.12
N ALA A 615 -4.26 -15.88 -27.75
CA ALA A 615 -2.82 -16.02 -27.58
C ALA A 615 -2.06 -14.76 -28.04
N GLY A 616 -2.49 -14.15 -29.16
CA GLY A 616 -1.92 -12.91 -29.69
C GLY A 616 -2.13 -11.71 -28.77
N LEU A 617 -3.15 -11.73 -27.91
CA LEU A 617 -3.42 -10.67 -26.92
C LEU A 617 -2.51 -10.75 -25.67
N SER A 618 -1.65 -11.77 -25.56
CA SER A 618 -0.74 -11.95 -24.41
C SER A 618 0.37 -10.90 -24.35
N ASN A 619 0.72 -10.32 -25.49
CA ASN A 619 1.76 -9.30 -25.60
C ASN A 619 1.24 -8.07 -26.35
N GLN A 620 1.63 -6.90 -25.87
CA GLN A 620 1.21 -5.62 -26.45
C GLN A 620 1.61 -5.48 -27.93
N SER A 621 2.76 -6.03 -28.33
CA SER A 621 3.25 -6.03 -29.71
C SER A 621 2.44 -6.92 -30.65
N THR A 622 1.83 -8.00 -30.15
CA THR A 622 1.05 -8.95 -30.95
C THR A 622 -0.46 -8.76 -30.84
N ALA A 623 -0.93 -7.84 -29.99
CA ALA A 623 -2.34 -7.70 -29.68
C ALA A 623 -3.22 -7.41 -30.92
N ARG A 624 -2.69 -6.66 -31.90
CA ARG A 624 -3.41 -6.36 -33.15
C ARG A 624 -3.50 -7.58 -34.08
N LEU A 625 -2.47 -8.43 -34.08
CA LEU A 625 -2.52 -9.74 -34.74
C LEU A 625 -3.62 -10.59 -34.09
N GLY A 626 -3.73 -10.58 -32.76
CA GLY A 626 -4.81 -11.27 -32.05
C GLY A 626 -6.20 -10.86 -32.55
N ASN A 627 -6.47 -9.56 -32.67
CA ASN A 627 -7.72 -9.07 -33.22
C ASN A 627 -7.96 -9.50 -34.69
N ALA A 628 -6.91 -9.49 -35.52
CA ALA A 628 -6.99 -9.93 -36.91
C ALA A 628 -7.28 -11.43 -37.05
N LEU A 629 -6.64 -12.29 -36.24
CA LEU A 629 -6.90 -13.72 -36.21
C LEU A 629 -8.33 -14.03 -35.73
N GLY A 630 -8.85 -13.26 -34.76
CA GLY A 630 -10.24 -13.37 -34.32
C GLY A 630 -11.23 -13.10 -35.45
N MET A 631 -11.03 -12.01 -36.20
CA MET A 631 -11.86 -11.68 -37.36
C MET A 631 -11.79 -12.76 -38.45
N MET A 632 -10.59 -13.29 -38.72
CA MET A 632 -10.38 -14.39 -39.67
C MET A 632 -11.10 -15.67 -39.25
N GLY A 633 -11.02 -16.03 -37.97
CA GLY A 633 -11.68 -17.22 -37.42
C GLY A 633 -13.21 -17.16 -37.54
N VAL A 634 -13.81 -16.02 -37.16
CA VAL A 634 -15.25 -15.80 -37.29
C VAL A 634 -15.70 -15.82 -38.76
N ALA A 635 -14.96 -15.15 -39.66
CA ALA A 635 -15.28 -15.14 -41.09
C ALA A 635 -15.24 -16.55 -41.71
N GLY A 636 -14.21 -17.34 -41.39
CA GLY A 636 -14.09 -18.72 -41.86
C GLY A 636 -15.20 -19.63 -41.33
N GLY A 637 -15.62 -19.43 -40.07
CA GLY A 637 -16.68 -20.23 -39.45
C GLY A 637 -18.03 -19.98 -40.10
N ILE A 638 -18.38 -18.70 -40.33
CA ILE A 638 -19.60 -18.32 -41.04
C ILE A 638 -19.59 -18.86 -42.47
N ALA A 639 -18.47 -18.72 -43.19
CA ALA A 639 -18.34 -19.21 -44.56
C ALA A 639 -18.53 -20.73 -44.64
N ALA A 640 -17.91 -21.48 -43.72
CA ALA A 640 -18.05 -22.93 -43.63
C ALA A 640 -19.50 -23.35 -43.39
N THR A 641 -20.18 -22.75 -42.40
CA THR A 641 -21.58 -23.07 -42.09
C THR A 641 -22.53 -22.73 -43.24
N LEU A 642 -22.34 -21.60 -43.92
CA LEU A 642 -23.16 -21.23 -45.09
C LEU A 642 -22.91 -22.17 -46.28
N GLY A 643 -21.66 -22.55 -46.52
CA GLY A 643 -21.30 -23.48 -47.60
C GLY A 643 -21.79 -24.90 -47.34
N PHE A 644 -21.85 -25.33 -46.07
CA PHE A 644 -22.44 -26.60 -45.65
C PHE A 644 -23.93 -26.67 -45.99
N LEU A 645 -24.68 -25.61 -45.66
CA LEU A 645 -26.13 -25.55 -45.80
C LEU A 645 -26.61 -25.49 -47.25
N LYS A 646 -25.76 -25.02 -48.19
CA LYS A 646 -26.09 -24.81 -49.61
C LYS A 646 -27.48 -24.17 -49.82
N PRO A 647 -27.75 -23.00 -49.20
CA PRO A 647 -29.07 -22.38 -49.18
C PRO A 647 -29.53 -21.97 -50.60
N THR A 648 -30.86 -21.94 -50.81
CA THR A 648 -31.41 -21.33 -52.02
C THR A 648 -31.07 -19.83 -52.06
N PRO A 649 -31.03 -19.19 -53.25
CA PRO A 649 -30.71 -17.77 -53.36
C PRO A 649 -31.58 -16.87 -52.48
N GLU A 650 -32.87 -17.20 -52.32
CA GLU A 650 -33.81 -16.46 -51.49
C GLU A 650 -33.48 -16.58 -50.00
N LEU A 651 -33.18 -17.81 -49.54
CA LEU A 651 -32.78 -18.05 -48.15
C LEU A 651 -31.43 -17.40 -47.84
N LEU A 652 -30.47 -17.49 -48.76
CA LEU A 652 -29.17 -16.83 -48.63
C LEU A 652 -29.32 -15.30 -48.56
N ALA A 653 -30.22 -14.73 -49.35
CA ALA A 653 -30.53 -13.30 -49.30
C ALA A 653 -31.13 -12.90 -47.94
N GLN A 654 -32.04 -13.71 -47.38
CA GLN A 654 -32.60 -13.48 -46.05
C GLN A 654 -31.54 -13.55 -44.95
N MET A 655 -30.69 -14.58 -44.95
CA MET A 655 -29.60 -14.74 -43.98
C MET A 655 -28.62 -13.56 -44.06
N SER A 656 -28.25 -13.16 -45.28
CA SER A 656 -27.36 -12.03 -45.53
C SER A 656 -27.96 -10.71 -45.06
N ALA A 657 -29.25 -10.48 -45.31
CA ALA A 657 -29.95 -9.28 -44.83
C ALA A 657 -30.00 -9.22 -43.30
N ALA A 658 -30.31 -10.33 -42.63
CA ALA A 658 -30.33 -10.40 -41.17
C ALA A 658 -28.96 -10.09 -40.55
N MET A 659 -27.88 -10.71 -41.08
CA MET A 659 -26.51 -10.43 -40.65
C MET A 659 -26.09 -8.97 -40.92
N ALA A 660 -26.48 -8.41 -42.07
CA ALA A 660 -26.17 -7.02 -42.43
C ALA A 660 -26.86 -6.01 -41.49
N VAL A 661 -28.13 -6.23 -41.15
CA VAL A 661 -28.88 -5.38 -40.22
C VAL A 661 -28.25 -5.46 -38.82
N GLY A 662 -28.02 -6.67 -38.30
CA GLY A 662 -27.39 -6.86 -36.99
C GLY A 662 -25.98 -6.27 -36.93
N GLY A 663 -25.16 -6.50 -37.96
CA GLY A 663 -23.81 -5.97 -38.08
C GLY A 663 -23.77 -4.44 -38.13
N THR A 664 -24.68 -3.83 -38.89
CA THR A 664 -24.79 -2.36 -39.00
C THR A 664 -25.21 -1.73 -37.67
N ALA A 665 -26.18 -2.33 -36.97
CA ALA A 665 -26.59 -1.88 -35.64
C ALA A 665 -25.43 -1.98 -34.63
N GLY A 666 -24.72 -3.11 -34.62
CA GLY A 666 -23.56 -3.33 -33.76
C GLY A 666 -22.42 -2.31 -33.99
N LEU A 667 -22.09 -2.03 -35.25
CA LEU A 667 -21.10 -1.01 -35.60
C LEU A 667 -21.57 0.40 -35.20
N GLY A 668 -22.84 0.72 -35.40
CA GLY A 668 -23.42 2.00 -35.01
C GLY A 668 -23.29 2.27 -33.51
N ILE A 669 -23.59 1.26 -32.68
CA ILE A 669 -23.46 1.33 -31.22
C ILE A 669 -21.99 1.46 -30.81
N ALA A 670 -21.12 0.58 -31.32
CA ALA A 670 -19.69 0.55 -30.98
C ALA A 670 -18.92 1.83 -31.36
N ARG A 671 -19.33 2.52 -32.43
CA ARG A 671 -18.73 3.81 -32.83
C ARG A 671 -19.00 4.91 -31.81
N LYS A 672 -20.23 4.98 -31.29
CA LYS A 672 -20.70 6.08 -30.44
C LYS A 672 -20.30 5.97 -28.97
N ILE A 673 -19.92 4.77 -28.51
CA ILE A 673 -19.62 4.55 -27.10
C ILE A 673 -18.26 5.14 -26.68
N GLN A 674 -18.23 5.73 -25.49
CA GLN A 674 -17.01 6.15 -24.80
C GLN A 674 -16.37 4.96 -24.09
N ILE A 675 -15.05 5.02 -23.89
CA ILE A 675 -14.31 3.93 -23.21
C ILE A 675 -14.69 3.81 -21.73
N THR A 676 -15.16 4.89 -21.11
CA THR A 676 -15.69 4.90 -19.74
C THR A 676 -16.99 4.11 -19.58
N ASP A 677 -17.76 3.96 -20.67
CA ASP A 677 -19.06 3.27 -20.68
C ASP A 677 -18.95 1.81 -21.15
N LEU A 678 -17.72 1.30 -21.23
CA LEU A 678 -17.42 -0.04 -21.73
C LEU A 678 -18.07 -1.15 -20.88
N PRO A 679 -18.01 -1.11 -19.53
CA PRO A 679 -18.62 -2.16 -18.71
C PRO A 679 -20.13 -2.35 -18.96
N GLN A 680 -20.83 -1.28 -19.27
CA GLN A 680 -22.25 -1.28 -19.60
C GLN A 680 -22.49 -1.98 -20.93
N LEU A 681 -21.71 -1.65 -21.96
CA LEU A 681 -21.83 -2.29 -23.28
C LEU A 681 -21.59 -3.79 -23.21
N VAL A 682 -20.57 -4.19 -22.45
CA VAL A 682 -20.22 -5.60 -22.20
C VAL A 682 -21.43 -6.35 -21.63
N ALA A 683 -22.03 -5.82 -20.56
CA ALA A 683 -23.20 -6.41 -19.94
C ALA A 683 -24.38 -6.48 -20.92
N ALA A 684 -24.61 -5.44 -21.72
CA ALA A 684 -25.65 -5.47 -22.74
C ALA A 684 -25.41 -6.58 -23.79
N PHE A 685 -24.17 -6.78 -24.23
CA PHE A 685 -23.81 -7.78 -25.24
C PHE A 685 -23.99 -9.23 -24.75
N HIS A 686 -23.63 -9.54 -23.51
CA HIS A 686 -23.91 -10.88 -22.94
C HIS A 686 -25.40 -11.19 -22.88
N SER A 687 -26.26 -10.18 -22.68
CA SER A 687 -27.70 -10.42 -22.69
C SER A 687 -28.18 -10.90 -24.06
N LEU A 688 -27.67 -10.33 -25.14
CA LEU A 688 -27.98 -10.76 -26.51
C LEU A 688 -27.51 -12.19 -26.80
N VAL A 689 -26.34 -12.59 -26.30
CA VAL A 689 -25.85 -13.98 -26.42
C VAL A 689 -26.74 -14.95 -25.65
N GLY A 690 -27.14 -14.60 -24.42
CA GLY A 690 -28.05 -15.43 -23.62
C GLY A 690 -29.43 -15.60 -24.27
N LEU A 691 -29.97 -14.52 -24.85
CA LEU A 691 -31.23 -14.57 -25.59
C LEU A 691 -31.13 -15.42 -26.85
N ALA A 692 -30.05 -15.29 -27.62
CA ALA A 692 -29.81 -16.12 -28.81
C ALA A 692 -29.77 -17.61 -28.43
N ALA A 693 -29.06 -17.98 -27.36
CA ALA A 693 -28.99 -19.37 -26.89
C ALA A 693 -30.35 -19.96 -26.52
N VAL A 694 -31.21 -19.18 -25.85
CA VAL A 694 -32.60 -19.59 -25.56
C VAL A 694 -33.37 -19.83 -26.86
N LEU A 695 -33.28 -18.90 -27.80
CA LEU A 695 -33.98 -19.00 -29.08
C LEU A 695 -33.50 -20.20 -29.91
N THR A 696 -32.19 -20.44 -29.97
CA THR A 696 -31.59 -21.60 -30.67
C THR A 696 -32.10 -22.91 -30.07
N CYS A 697 -32.04 -23.07 -28.74
CA CYS A 697 -32.44 -24.31 -28.07
C CYS A 697 -33.93 -24.61 -28.24
N VAL A 698 -34.78 -23.58 -28.14
CA VAL A 698 -36.23 -23.74 -28.35
C VAL A 698 -36.53 -24.02 -29.82
N ALA A 699 -35.89 -23.32 -30.76
CA ALA A 699 -36.08 -23.54 -32.19
C ALA A 699 -35.67 -24.96 -32.61
N GLU A 700 -34.52 -25.44 -32.16
CA GLU A 700 -34.05 -26.80 -32.46
C GLU A 700 -35.00 -27.86 -31.90
N TYR A 701 -35.49 -27.67 -30.66
CA TYR A 701 -36.50 -28.57 -30.09
C TYR A 701 -37.75 -28.63 -30.96
N MET A 702 -38.21 -27.50 -31.51
CA MET A 702 -39.39 -27.45 -32.38
C MET A 702 -39.15 -28.13 -33.73
N ILE A 703 -37.94 -27.99 -34.30
CA ILE A 703 -37.56 -28.58 -35.59
C ILE A 703 -37.40 -30.10 -35.46
N GLU A 704 -36.74 -30.57 -34.41
CA GLU A 704 -36.42 -32.00 -34.23
C GLU A 704 -37.50 -32.80 -33.52
N TYR A 705 -38.53 -32.15 -32.97
CA TYR A 705 -39.62 -32.83 -32.27
C TYR A 705 -40.24 -34.01 -33.05
N PRO A 706 -40.55 -33.90 -34.36
CA PRO A 706 -41.09 -35.02 -35.12
C PRO A 706 -40.14 -36.23 -35.22
N HIS A 707 -38.83 -36.03 -35.08
CA HIS A 707 -37.81 -37.09 -35.22
C HIS A 707 -37.48 -37.80 -33.91
N PHE A 708 -37.85 -37.24 -32.74
CA PHE A 708 -37.52 -37.81 -31.43
C PHE A 708 -38.07 -39.23 -31.19
N ALA A 709 -39.15 -39.61 -31.88
CA ALA A 709 -39.70 -40.96 -31.77
C ALA A 709 -38.77 -42.05 -32.34
N THR A 710 -37.90 -41.68 -33.27
CA THR A 710 -37.04 -42.62 -34.03
C THR A 710 -35.55 -42.41 -33.80
N ASP A 711 -35.14 -41.29 -33.17
CA ASP A 711 -33.73 -40.98 -32.91
C ASP A 711 -33.26 -41.58 -31.58
N PRO A 712 -32.27 -42.51 -31.57
CA PRO A 712 -31.66 -43.03 -30.34
C PRO A 712 -30.96 -41.94 -29.51
N SER A 713 -30.67 -40.77 -30.09
CA SER A 713 -30.02 -39.63 -29.43
C SER A 713 -31.02 -38.59 -28.90
N ALA A 714 -32.33 -38.79 -29.08
CA ALA A 714 -33.36 -37.81 -28.76
C ALA A 714 -33.27 -37.25 -27.32
N ASN A 715 -33.00 -38.13 -26.34
CA ASN A 715 -32.87 -37.71 -24.95
C ASN A 715 -31.68 -36.77 -24.73
N LEU A 716 -30.55 -37.00 -25.42
CA LEU A 716 -29.38 -36.13 -25.32
C LEU A 716 -29.68 -34.74 -25.89
N THR A 717 -30.30 -34.67 -27.07
CA THR A 717 -30.74 -33.42 -27.71
C THR A 717 -31.67 -32.63 -26.79
N LYS A 718 -32.66 -33.29 -26.19
CA LYS A 718 -33.55 -32.70 -25.18
C LYS A 718 -32.78 -32.16 -23.97
N ILE A 719 -31.86 -32.96 -23.38
CA ILE A 719 -31.09 -32.55 -22.19
C ILE A 719 -30.29 -31.28 -22.49
N ILE A 720 -29.59 -31.26 -23.62
CA ILE A 720 -28.74 -30.13 -23.99
C ILE A 720 -29.58 -28.88 -24.27
N ALA A 721 -30.69 -29.00 -25.00
CA ALA A 721 -31.60 -27.88 -25.28
C ALA A 721 -32.15 -27.27 -23.97
N TYR A 722 -32.49 -28.11 -22.99
CA TYR A 722 -32.95 -27.67 -21.68
C TYR A 722 -31.85 -26.89 -20.93
N LEU A 723 -30.64 -27.44 -20.87
CA LEU A 723 -29.49 -26.80 -20.20
C LEU A 723 -29.09 -25.49 -20.88
N GLY A 724 -29.05 -25.45 -22.21
CA GLY A 724 -28.76 -24.24 -22.97
C GLY A 724 -29.80 -23.14 -22.74
N THR A 725 -31.08 -23.51 -22.69
CA THR A 725 -32.18 -22.59 -22.35
C THR A 725 -32.03 -22.03 -20.94
N PHE A 726 -31.70 -22.86 -19.96
CA PHE A 726 -31.47 -22.42 -18.58
C PHE A 726 -30.29 -21.45 -18.46
N ILE A 727 -29.12 -21.82 -19.02
CA ILE A 727 -27.91 -20.97 -18.97
C ILE A 727 -28.16 -19.65 -19.69
N GLY A 728 -28.80 -19.69 -20.86
CA GLY A 728 -29.15 -18.52 -21.64
C GLY A 728 -30.10 -17.57 -20.90
N GLY A 729 -31.13 -18.09 -20.23
CA GLY A 729 -32.07 -17.30 -19.45
C GLY A 729 -31.44 -16.59 -18.24
N VAL A 730 -30.56 -17.28 -17.49
CA VAL A 730 -29.78 -16.65 -16.40
C VAL A 730 -28.89 -15.54 -16.94
N THR A 731 -28.20 -15.81 -18.06
CA THR A 731 -27.26 -14.87 -18.68
C THR A 731 -27.98 -13.62 -19.20
N PHE A 732 -29.14 -13.80 -19.84
CA PHE A 732 -29.96 -12.72 -20.37
C PHE A 732 -30.38 -11.72 -19.28
N SER A 733 -31.10 -12.21 -18.25
CA SER A 733 -31.66 -11.32 -17.23
C SER A 733 -30.59 -10.78 -16.28
N GLY A 734 -29.61 -11.60 -15.91
CA GLY A 734 -28.50 -11.17 -15.04
C GLY A 734 -27.71 -10.04 -15.68
N SER A 735 -27.42 -10.15 -16.98
CA SER A 735 -26.65 -9.12 -17.68
C SER A 735 -27.45 -7.83 -17.89
N LEU A 736 -28.77 -7.92 -18.03
CA LEU A 736 -29.66 -6.75 -18.10
C LEU A 736 -29.70 -5.98 -16.76
N VAL A 737 -29.74 -6.70 -15.64
CA VAL A 737 -29.67 -6.07 -14.30
C VAL A 737 -28.30 -5.46 -14.05
N ALA A 738 -27.22 -6.14 -14.45
CA ALA A 738 -25.86 -5.60 -14.38
C ALA A 738 -25.73 -4.31 -15.19
N TYR A 739 -26.22 -4.29 -16.43
CA TYR A 739 -26.29 -3.09 -17.26
C TYR A 739 -27.07 -1.98 -16.55
N GLY A 740 -28.28 -2.26 -16.04
CA GLY A 740 -29.11 -1.27 -15.37
C GLY A 740 -28.43 -0.64 -14.14
N LYS A 741 -27.70 -1.43 -13.34
CA LYS A 741 -26.95 -0.95 -12.17
C LYS A 741 -25.73 -0.12 -12.56
N LEU A 742 -24.98 -0.51 -13.59
CA LEU A 742 -23.80 0.23 -14.06
C LEU A 742 -24.17 1.53 -14.79
N GLN A 743 -25.30 1.54 -15.50
CA GLN A 743 -25.82 2.72 -16.18
C GLN A 743 -26.47 3.72 -15.20
N GLY A 744 -26.69 3.32 -13.94
CA GLY A 744 -27.39 4.14 -12.95
C GLY A 744 -28.92 4.19 -13.14
N VAL A 745 -29.47 3.34 -14.02
CA VAL A 745 -30.93 3.17 -14.20
C VAL A 745 -31.54 2.44 -13.00
N LEU A 746 -30.77 1.53 -12.40
CA LEU A 746 -31.10 0.82 -11.16
C LEU A 746 -30.17 1.29 -10.04
N SER A 747 -30.63 1.24 -8.79
CA SER A 747 -29.80 1.54 -7.62
C SER A 747 -28.59 0.60 -7.54
N SER A 748 -27.42 1.18 -7.30
CA SER A 748 -26.17 0.44 -7.07
C SER A 748 -26.17 -0.32 -5.73
N ALA A 749 -27.10 -0.02 -4.82
CA ALA A 749 -27.24 -0.75 -3.57
C ALA A 749 -27.69 -2.21 -3.81
N PRO A 750 -27.19 -3.18 -3.03
CA PRO A 750 -27.67 -4.55 -3.10
C PRO A 750 -29.13 -4.63 -2.65
N LEU A 751 -29.99 -5.26 -3.45
CA LEU A 751 -31.38 -5.48 -3.11
C LEU A 751 -31.52 -6.73 -2.22
N HIS A 752 -31.84 -6.54 -0.95
CA HIS A 752 -32.03 -7.63 0.01
C HIS A 752 -33.50 -8.02 0.12
N LEU A 753 -33.89 -9.10 -0.57
CA LEU A 753 -35.22 -9.68 -0.42
C LEU A 753 -35.29 -10.56 0.85
N PRO A 754 -36.38 -10.49 1.65
CA PRO A 754 -36.59 -11.43 2.75
C PRO A 754 -36.57 -12.88 2.26
N GLY A 755 -35.81 -13.75 2.91
CA GLY A 755 -35.71 -15.17 2.52
C GLY A 755 -35.04 -15.43 1.16
N ARG A 756 -34.26 -14.50 0.61
CA ARG A 756 -33.63 -14.61 -0.73
C ARG A 756 -32.94 -15.96 -1.01
N HIS A 757 -32.28 -16.56 -0.02
CA HIS A 757 -31.57 -17.82 -0.18
C HIS A 757 -32.54 -18.99 -0.37
N ALA A 758 -33.65 -19.00 0.38
CA ALA A 758 -34.71 -19.99 0.21
C ALA A 758 -35.41 -19.83 -1.14
N MET A 759 -35.66 -18.59 -1.57
CA MET A 759 -36.22 -18.30 -2.89
C MET A 759 -35.31 -18.80 -4.02
N ASN A 760 -34.02 -18.49 -3.98
CA ASN A 760 -33.05 -18.94 -4.99
C ASN A 760 -32.88 -20.46 -4.99
N ALA A 761 -32.85 -21.09 -3.81
CA ALA A 761 -32.83 -22.55 -3.71
C ALA A 761 -34.11 -23.17 -4.30
N GLY A 762 -35.27 -22.56 -4.06
CA GLY A 762 -36.55 -22.97 -4.64
C GLY A 762 -36.58 -22.82 -6.16
N LEU A 763 -36.11 -21.69 -6.71
CA LEU A 763 -36.00 -21.49 -8.16
C LEU A 763 -35.09 -22.54 -8.82
N MET A 764 -33.96 -22.85 -8.20
CA MET A 764 -33.04 -23.89 -8.68
C MET A 764 -33.69 -25.28 -8.58
N ALA A 765 -34.31 -25.63 -7.46
CA ALA A 765 -34.97 -26.92 -7.28
C ALA A 765 -36.13 -27.13 -8.28
N SER A 766 -36.95 -26.10 -8.51
CA SER A 766 -38.01 -26.13 -9.52
C SER A 766 -37.44 -26.29 -10.93
N SER A 767 -36.34 -25.59 -11.26
CA SER A 767 -35.68 -25.71 -12.56
C SER A 767 -35.09 -27.11 -12.76
N VAL A 768 -34.50 -27.74 -11.75
CA VAL A 768 -34.02 -29.13 -11.87
C VAL A 768 -35.19 -30.11 -11.94
N GLY A 769 -36.23 -29.91 -11.13
CA GLY A 769 -37.41 -30.77 -11.07
C GLY A 769 -38.21 -30.79 -12.37
N LEU A 770 -38.30 -29.66 -13.08
CA LEU A 770 -38.98 -29.55 -14.37
C LEU A 770 -38.35 -30.39 -15.49
N MET A 771 -37.10 -30.84 -15.32
CA MET A 771 -36.48 -31.79 -16.26
C MET A 771 -37.22 -33.14 -16.27
N ILE A 772 -37.82 -33.55 -15.15
CA ILE A 772 -38.51 -34.85 -15.02
C ILE A 772 -39.73 -34.93 -15.96
N PRO A 773 -40.74 -34.05 -15.87
CA PRO A 773 -41.87 -34.08 -16.81
C PRO A 773 -41.43 -33.81 -18.25
N TYR A 774 -40.40 -32.99 -18.47
CA TYR A 774 -39.83 -32.74 -19.78
C TYR A 774 -39.24 -34.00 -20.44
N MET A 775 -38.65 -34.90 -19.65
CA MET A 775 -38.09 -36.16 -20.14
C MET A 775 -39.13 -37.28 -20.28
N LEU A 776 -40.03 -37.41 -19.31
CA LEU A 776 -40.97 -38.53 -19.24
C LEU A 776 -42.15 -38.42 -20.20
N ASP A 777 -42.58 -37.20 -20.55
CA ASP A 777 -43.70 -36.98 -21.46
C ASP A 777 -43.20 -36.70 -22.90
N PRO A 778 -43.56 -37.52 -23.90
CA PRO A 778 -43.21 -37.28 -25.29
C PRO A 778 -44.05 -36.17 -25.96
N SER A 779 -45.05 -35.61 -25.30
CA SER A 779 -45.94 -34.57 -25.85
C SER A 779 -45.22 -33.25 -26.17
N TYR A 780 -45.46 -32.73 -27.39
CA TYR A 780 -44.97 -31.42 -27.85
C TYR A 780 -45.33 -30.31 -26.87
N THR A 781 -46.60 -30.27 -26.46
CA THR A 781 -47.15 -29.23 -25.59
C THR A 781 -46.43 -29.23 -24.25
N THR A 782 -46.22 -30.41 -23.66
CA THR A 782 -45.49 -30.54 -22.39
C THR A 782 -44.04 -30.10 -22.54
N GLY A 783 -43.38 -30.53 -23.62
CA GLY A 783 -42.01 -30.18 -23.93
C GLY A 783 -41.75 -28.68 -24.06
N VAL A 784 -42.53 -28.00 -24.92
CA VAL A 784 -42.42 -26.55 -25.14
C VAL A 784 -42.82 -25.77 -23.88
N THR A 785 -43.83 -26.24 -23.14
CA THR A 785 -44.23 -25.62 -21.86
C THR A 785 -43.11 -25.71 -20.83
N CYS A 786 -42.41 -26.85 -20.75
CA CYS A 786 -41.27 -27.01 -19.84
C CYS A 786 -40.09 -26.11 -20.24
N LEU A 787 -39.79 -25.99 -21.55
CA LEU A 787 -38.76 -25.08 -22.05
C LEU A 787 -39.10 -23.60 -21.79
N GLY A 788 -40.36 -23.21 -22.00
CA GLY A 788 -40.84 -21.87 -21.63
C GLY A 788 -40.76 -21.61 -20.14
N SER A 789 -41.12 -22.61 -19.32
CA SER A 789 -41.09 -22.52 -17.86
C SER A 789 -39.66 -22.40 -17.31
N VAL A 790 -38.71 -23.20 -17.82
CA VAL A 790 -37.30 -23.10 -17.38
C VAL A 790 -36.66 -21.80 -17.85
N SER A 791 -37.02 -21.29 -19.04
CA SER A 791 -36.58 -19.96 -19.50
C SER A 791 -37.06 -18.84 -18.56
N ALA A 792 -38.33 -18.87 -18.15
CA ALA A 792 -38.87 -17.91 -17.18
C ALA A 792 -38.21 -18.04 -15.79
N LEU A 793 -38.07 -19.25 -15.26
CA LEU A 793 -37.45 -19.48 -13.95
C LEU A 793 -35.98 -19.06 -13.92
N SER A 794 -35.22 -19.41 -14.95
CA SER A 794 -33.82 -19.01 -15.08
C SER A 794 -33.66 -17.50 -15.23
N ALA A 795 -34.55 -16.83 -15.97
CA ALA A 795 -34.57 -15.37 -16.06
C ALA A 795 -34.88 -14.72 -14.70
N VAL A 796 -35.85 -15.22 -13.94
CA VAL A 796 -36.12 -14.73 -12.57
C VAL A 796 -34.92 -14.98 -11.65
N MET A 797 -34.26 -16.13 -11.79
CA MET A 797 -33.07 -16.46 -11.00
C MET A 797 -31.89 -15.53 -11.31
N GLY A 798 -31.61 -15.26 -12.59
CA GLY A 798 -30.56 -14.32 -13.00
C GLY A 798 -30.82 -12.89 -12.47
N LEU A 799 -32.09 -12.45 -12.48
CA LEU A 799 -32.50 -11.17 -11.92
C LEU A 799 -32.28 -11.12 -10.41
N THR A 800 -32.77 -12.11 -9.68
CA THR A 800 -32.74 -12.13 -8.20
C THR A 800 -31.32 -12.28 -7.65
N LEU A 801 -30.48 -13.10 -8.28
CA LEU A 801 -29.06 -13.23 -7.92
C LEU A 801 -28.30 -11.93 -8.20
N THR A 802 -28.48 -11.32 -9.37
CA THR A 802 -27.70 -10.13 -9.76
C THR A 802 -28.16 -8.87 -9.02
N ALA A 803 -29.46 -8.72 -8.76
CA ALA A 803 -30.00 -7.57 -8.03
C ALA A 803 -29.48 -7.48 -6.59
N ALA A 804 -29.19 -8.63 -5.97
CA ALA A 804 -28.68 -8.75 -4.61
C ALA A 804 -27.19 -8.36 -4.47
N ILE A 805 -26.51 -8.05 -5.59
CA ILE A 805 -25.10 -7.69 -5.61
C ILE A 805 -24.96 -6.16 -5.70
N GLY A 806 -24.02 -5.62 -4.92
CA GLY A 806 -23.72 -4.19 -4.89
C GLY A 806 -22.94 -3.74 -6.14
N GLY A 807 -23.06 -2.47 -6.51
CA GLY A 807 -22.42 -1.90 -7.70
C GLY A 807 -20.89 -2.04 -7.71
N ALA A 808 -20.25 -1.98 -6.54
CA ALA A 808 -18.80 -2.15 -6.41
C ALA A 808 -18.31 -3.55 -6.80
N ASP A 809 -19.13 -4.58 -6.57
CA ASP A 809 -18.80 -5.98 -6.90
C ASP A 809 -19.32 -6.37 -8.30
N MET A 810 -20.03 -5.48 -8.98
CA MET A 810 -20.66 -5.75 -10.28
C MET A 810 -19.69 -6.25 -11.36
N PRO A 811 -18.43 -5.76 -11.44
CA PRO A 811 -17.46 -6.30 -12.39
C PRO A 811 -17.25 -7.82 -12.27
N VAL A 812 -17.30 -8.39 -11.05
CA VAL A 812 -17.23 -9.85 -10.87
C VAL A 812 -18.41 -10.54 -11.54
N VAL A 813 -19.62 -10.00 -11.38
CA VAL A 813 -20.84 -10.54 -12.00
C VAL A 813 -20.74 -10.55 -13.52
N ILE A 814 -20.23 -9.47 -14.12
CA ILE A 814 -20.03 -9.39 -15.57
C ILE A 814 -19.13 -10.54 -16.05
N THR A 815 -18.06 -10.84 -15.34
CA THR A 815 -17.12 -11.92 -15.72
C THR A 815 -17.73 -13.32 -15.54
N VAL A 816 -18.57 -13.52 -14.52
CA VAL A 816 -19.31 -14.78 -14.31
C VAL A 816 -20.32 -15.00 -15.43
N LEU A 817 -21.07 -13.97 -15.79
CA LEU A 817 -22.05 -14.04 -16.88
C LEU A 817 -21.38 -14.20 -18.25
N ASN A 818 -20.16 -13.68 -18.42
CA ASN A 818 -19.33 -13.99 -19.58
C ASN A 818 -18.91 -15.47 -19.62
N SER A 819 -18.63 -16.08 -18.46
CA SER A 819 -18.39 -17.52 -18.42
C SER A 819 -19.62 -18.29 -18.89
N TYR A 820 -20.81 -17.87 -18.44
CA TYR A 820 -22.08 -18.51 -18.80
C TYR A 820 -22.42 -18.36 -20.29
N SER A 821 -22.12 -17.22 -20.92
CA SER A 821 -22.29 -17.07 -22.38
C SER A 821 -21.43 -18.06 -23.16
N GLY A 822 -20.20 -18.35 -22.70
CA GLY A 822 -19.34 -19.38 -23.28
C GLY A 822 -19.88 -20.80 -23.10
N TRP A 823 -20.41 -21.13 -21.92
CA TRP A 823 -21.03 -22.44 -21.69
C TRP A 823 -22.34 -22.64 -22.44
N ALA A 824 -23.10 -21.56 -22.68
CA ALA A 824 -24.26 -21.58 -23.56
C ALA A 824 -23.88 -21.92 -25.00
N LEU A 825 -22.79 -21.34 -25.52
CA LEU A 825 -22.24 -21.71 -26.84
C LEU A 825 -21.75 -23.17 -26.89
N CYS A 826 -21.21 -23.71 -25.79
CA CYS A 826 -20.90 -25.14 -25.71
C CYS A 826 -22.16 -26.00 -25.83
N ALA A 827 -23.24 -25.61 -25.15
CA ALA A 827 -24.53 -26.29 -25.24
C ALA A 827 -25.08 -26.25 -26.67
N GLU A 828 -25.04 -25.10 -27.36
CA GLU A 828 -25.39 -25.03 -28.79
C GLU A 828 -24.49 -25.92 -29.65
N GLY A 829 -23.19 -25.97 -29.36
CA GLY A 829 -22.26 -26.87 -30.05
C GLY A 829 -22.64 -28.33 -29.90
N PHE A 830 -22.90 -28.79 -28.67
CA PHE A 830 -23.37 -30.16 -28.41
C PHE A 830 -24.73 -30.45 -29.05
N LEU A 831 -25.63 -29.46 -29.07
CA LEU A 831 -26.96 -29.58 -29.64
C LEU A 831 -26.91 -29.74 -31.17
N LEU A 832 -26.08 -28.93 -31.84
CA LEU A 832 -25.96 -28.86 -33.29
C LEU A 832 -24.84 -29.75 -33.86
N ASN A 833 -24.21 -30.57 -33.00
CA ASN A 833 -23.04 -31.38 -33.35
C ASN A 833 -21.91 -30.58 -34.04
N ASN A 834 -21.59 -29.40 -33.49
CA ASN A 834 -20.67 -28.43 -34.11
C ASN A 834 -19.41 -28.20 -33.26
N ASN A 835 -18.27 -28.68 -33.77
CA ASN A 835 -16.96 -28.56 -33.13
C ASN A 835 -16.51 -27.10 -32.91
N LEU A 836 -16.79 -26.19 -33.84
CA LEU A 836 -16.37 -24.79 -33.72
C LEU A 836 -17.05 -24.11 -32.53
N LEU A 837 -18.37 -24.30 -32.38
CA LEU A 837 -19.13 -23.73 -31.26
C LEU A 837 -18.64 -24.27 -29.91
N THR A 838 -18.32 -25.56 -29.83
CA THR A 838 -17.74 -26.17 -28.63
C THR A 838 -16.37 -25.59 -28.30
N ILE A 839 -15.48 -25.44 -29.29
CA ILE A 839 -14.13 -24.87 -29.10
C ILE A 839 -14.23 -23.40 -28.63
N VAL A 840 -15.00 -22.58 -29.34
CA VAL A 840 -15.15 -21.15 -29.03
C VAL A 840 -15.87 -20.95 -27.69
N GLY A 841 -16.90 -21.73 -27.42
CA GLY A 841 -17.63 -21.71 -26.15
C GLY A 841 -16.73 -22.05 -24.96
N ALA A 842 -15.91 -23.11 -25.07
CA ALA A 842 -14.99 -23.51 -24.01
C ALA A 842 -13.92 -22.43 -23.74
N LEU A 843 -13.46 -21.76 -24.81
CA LEU A 843 -12.51 -20.67 -24.74
C LEU A 843 -13.10 -19.45 -23.99
N ILE A 844 -14.32 -19.04 -24.33
CA ILE A 844 -15.02 -17.93 -23.66
C ILE A 844 -15.36 -18.30 -22.20
N GLY A 845 -15.87 -19.51 -21.99
CA GLY A 845 -16.29 -20.02 -20.68
C GLY A 845 -15.14 -20.05 -19.67
N SER A 846 -14.00 -20.63 -20.08
CA SER A 846 -12.78 -20.66 -19.28
C SER A 846 -12.22 -19.26 -19.02
N SER A 847 -12.25 -18.37 -20.01
CA SER A 847 -11.83 -16.98 -19.85
C SER A 847 -12.64 -16.24 -18.78
N GLY A 848 -13.98 -16.31 -18.85
CA GLY A 848 -14.84 -15.65 -17.85
C GLY A 848 -14.56 -16.16 -16.43
N ALA A 849 -14.43 -17.49 -16.26
CA ALA A 849 -14.21 -18.11 -14.97
C ALA A 849 -12.87 -17.71 -14.33
N ILE A 850 -11.79 -17.67 -15.11
CA ILE A 850 -10.45 -17.28 -14.63
C ILE A 850 -10.48 -15.81 -14.16
N LEU A 851 -11.12 -14.92 -14.92
CA LEU A 851 -11.21 -13.51 -14.55
C LEU A 851 -12.03 -13.32 -13.27
N SER A 852 -13.17 -14.00 -13.14
CA SER A 852 -13.93 -14.00 -11.89
C SER A 852 -13.08 -14.43 -10.69
N TYR A 853 -12.28 -15.48 -10.85
CA TYR A 853 -11.38 -15.98 -9.82
C TYR A 853 -10.32 -14.93 -9.44
N ILE A 854 -9.63 -14.34 -10.41
CA ILE A 854 -8.58 -13.33 -10.17
C ILE A 854 -9.16 -12.13 -9.42
N MET A 855 -10.32 -11.64 -9.83
CA MET A 855 -10.98 -10.51 -9.17
C MET A 855 -11.38 -10.85 -7.73
N CYS A 856 -11.95 -12.04 -7.52
CA CYS A 856 -12.27 -12.55 -6.18
C CYS A 856 -11.01 -12.62 -5.28
N VAL A 857 -9.90 -13.16 -5.79
CA VAL A 857 -8.62 -13.25 -5.06
C VAL A 857 -8.07 -11.85 -4.76
N ALA A 858 -8.08 -10.93 -5.72
CA ALA A 858 -7.62 -9.56 -5.53
C ALA A 858 -8.42 -8.82 -4.45
N MET A 859 -9.72 -9.09 -4.36
CA MET A 859 -10.62 -8.53 -3.33
C MET A 859 -10.59 -9.32 -2.01
N ASN A 860 -9.86 -10.43 -1.95
CA ASN A 860 -9.84 -11.35 -0.82
C ASN A 860 -11.24 -11.85 -0.40
N ARG A 861 -12.09 -12.13 -1.39
CA ARG A 861 -13.45 -12.66 -1.22
C ARG A 861 -13.63 -13.90 -2.08
N SER A 862 -14.38 -14.90 -1.59
CA SER A 862 -14.73 -16.05 -2.42
C SER A 862 -15.86 -15.69 -3.40
N LEU A 863 -15.95 -16.41 -4.52
CA LEU A 863 -17.04 -16.24 -5.49
C LEU A 863 -18.42 -16.41 -4.83
N ALA A 864 -18.55 -17.39 -3.94
CA ALA A 864 -19.77 -17.60 -3.17
C ALA A 864 -20.12 -16.40 -2.28
N ASN A 865 -19.13 -15.77 -1.64
CA ASN A 865 -19.34 -14.57 -0.83
C ASN A 865 -19.83 -13.39 -1.68
N VAL A 866 -19.31 -13.23 -2.90
CA VAL A 866 -19.75 -12.18 -3.83
C VAL A 866 -21.17 -12.45 -4.34
N ILE A 867 -21.44 -13.63 -4.90
CA ILE A 867 -22.74 -13.96 -5.53
C ILE A 867 -23.87 -14.06 -4.50
N LEU A 868 -23.59 -14.63 -3.32
CA LEU A 868 -24.60 -14.78 -2.27
C LEU A 868 -24.70 -13.55 -1.35
N GLY A 869 -23.92 -12.49 -1.62
CA GLY A 869 -23.97 -11.23 -0.88
C GLY A 869 -23.62 -11.38 0.60
N GLY A 870 -22.53 -12.08 0.91
CA GLY A 870 -21.96 -12.15 2.25
C GLY A 870 -21.17 -10.89 2.61
N TYR A 871 -21.04 -10.63 3.91
CA TYR A 871 -20.32 -9.47 4.45
C TYR A 871 -18.89 -9.85 4.88
N GLY A 872 -17.90 -9.04 4.52
CA GLY A 872 -16.50 -9.20 4.94
C GLY A 872 -15.58 -9.95 3.96
N THR A 873 -14.30 -10.04 4.31
CA THR A 873 -13.26 -10.78 3.56
C THR A 873 -13.09 -12.19 4.10
N SER A 874 -12.51 -13.09 3.31
CA SER A 874 -12.22 -14.47 3.75
C SER A 874 -11.26 -14.55 4.96
N SER A 875 -10.55 -13.45 5.23
CA SER A 875 -9.55 -13.32 6.29
C SER A 875 -10.01 -12.52 7.52
N THR A 876 -11.23 -12.01 7.54
CA THR A 876 -11.72 -11.19 8.66
C THR A 876 -11.92 -12.06 9.91
N GLY A 877 -11.29 -11.69 11.03
CA GLY A 877 -11.50 -12.34 12.33
C GLY A 877 -12.81 -11.90 12.99
N SER A 878 -13.20 -12.55 14.10
CA SER A 878 -14.44 -12.27 14.84
C SER A 878 -14.35 -11.09 15.82
N GLY A 879 -13.18 -10.47 15.97
CA GLY A 879 -12.94 -9.37 16.91
C GLY A 879 -13.40 -8.00 16.39
N LYS A 880 -13.51 -7.03 17.30
CA LYS A 880 -13.73 -5.63 16.94
C LYS A 880 -12.50 -5.06 16.23
N PRO A 881 -12.65 -4.23 15.18
CA PRO A 881 -11.54 -3.48 14.61
C PRO A 881 -10.84 -2.62 15.67
N MET A 882 -9.52 -2.45 15.52
CA MET A 882 -8.75 -1.56 16.38
C MET A 882 -9.24 -0.11 16.22
N GLU A 883 -9.33 0.62 17.33
CA GLU A 883 -9.69 2.04 17.29
C GLU A 883 -8.61 2.88 16.61
N ILE A 884 -9.02 3.95 15.94
CA ILE A 884 -8.10 4.89 15.29
C ILE A 884 -7.53 5.79 16.39
N VAL A 885 -6.19 5.86 16.47
CA VAL A 885 -5.47 6.67 17.45
C VAL A 885 -4.72 7.80 16.72
N GLY A 886 -4.75 9.02 17.28
CA GLY A 886 -4.06 10.20 16.75
C GLY A 886 -4.96 11.14 15.95
N THR A 887 -4.37 12.18 15.36
CA THR A 887 -5.03 13.14 14.47
C THR A 887 -4.40 13.09 13.07
N HIS A 888 -5.12 13.55 12.05
CA HIS A 888 -4.56 13.64 10.70
C HIS A 888 -3.70 14.90 10.56
N THR A 889 -2.70 14.86 9.66
CA THR A 889 -1.96 16.05 9.23
C THR A 889 -2.60 16.56 7.94
N GLU A 890 -3.07 17.80 7.97
CA GLU A 890 -3.63 18.48 6.80
C GLU A 890 -2.55 19.38 6.19
N VAL A 891 -2.43 19.36 4.85
CA VAL A 891 -1.50 20.20 4.09
C VAL A 891 -2.25 20.92 2.97
N ASN A 892 -1.80 22.12 2.63
CA ASN A 892 -2.36 22.89 1.52
C ASN A 892 -1.63 22.59 0.19
N VAL A 893 -2.09 23.22 -0.89
CA VAL A 893 -1.53 23.04 -2.23
C VAL A 893 -0.06 23.44 -2.29
N ASP A 894 0.30 24.59 -1.70
CA ASP A 894 1.68 25.10 -1.75
C ASP A 894 2.66 24.15 -1.07
N GLN A 895 2.30 23.64 0.12
CA GLN A 895 3.08 22.65 0.85
C GLN A 895 3.20 21.34 0.07
N THR A 896 2.12 20.90 -0.58
CA THR A 896 2.12 19.69 -1.39
C THR A 896 3.06 19.83 -2.59
N VAL A 897 3.04 20.98 -3.27
CA VAL A 897 3.94 21.27 -4.40
C VAL A 897 5.39 21.29 -3.95
N GLU A 898 5.69 21.87 -2.78
CA GLU A 898 7.03 21.87 -2.20
C GLU A 898 7.50 20.43 -1.90
N MET A 899 6.65 19.62 -1.25
CA MET A 899 6.96 18.21 -0.98
C MET A 899 7.18 17.39 -2.27
N ILE A 900 6.43 17.69 -3.33
CA ILE A 900 6.61 17.06 -4.65
C ILE A 900 7.93 17.49 -5.30
N LYS A 901 8.34 18.76 -5.17
CA LYS A 901 9.62 19.26 -5.69
C LYS A 901 10.82 18.62 -4.99
N ASP A 902 10.71 18.37 -3.69
CA ASP A 902 11.76 17.74 -2.89
C ASP A 902 11.82 16.22 -3.08
N ALA A 903 10.75 15.61 -3.60
CA ALA A 903 10.69 14.17 -3.85
C ALA A 903 11.52 13.79 -5.08
N GLN A 904 12.45 12.84 -4.90
CA GLN A 904 13.21 12.26 -6.01
C GLN A 904 12.44 11.17 -6.77
N ASN A 905 11.47 10.53 -6.11
CA ASN A 905 10.69 9.42 -6.64
C ASN A 905 9.23 9.56 -6.22
N ILE A 906 8.31 9.50 -7.18
CA ILE A 906 6.87 9.62 -6.95
C ILE A 906 6.17 8.38 -7.48
N ILE A 907 5.37 7.74 -6.64
CA ILE A 907 4.47 6.65 -7.02
C ILE A 907 3.05 7.18 -6.94
N ILE A 908 2.34 7.17 -8.07
CA ILE A 908 0.94 7.58 -8.15
C ILE A 908 0.06 6.32 -8.09
N THR A 909 -0.83 6.26 -7.11
CA THR A 909 -1.86 5.22 -6.99
C THR A 909 -3.23 5.84 -7.34
N PRO A 910 -3.69 5.71 -8.61
CA PRO A 910 -4.87 6.41 -9.13
C PRO A 910 -6.21 5.81 -8.67
#